data_AF-A0A9P6QD22-F1
#
_entry.id   AF-A0A9P6QD22-F1
#
_cell.length_a   1.000
_cell.length_b   1.000
_cell.length_c   1.000
_cell.angle_alpha   90.00
_cell.angle_beta   90.00
_cell.angle_gamma   90.00
#
_symmetry.space_group_name_H-M   'P 1'
#
loop_
_entity.id
_entity.type
_entity.pdbx_description
1 polymer ?
#
loop_
_entity_poly.entity_id
_entity_poly.type
_entity_poly.pdbx_seq_one_letter_code
_entity_poly.pdbx_strand_id
1 'polypeptide(L)'
;MRDGALPLKAIFADQMKWMDQLGSRATEIWFELWSSGDYNQAWLVGSTVLEQLIGNIIFTLQGSSKFIPFLVRDLLAVPCLTKCIDPCLISVLKTIMGSPMTLNIRNLLWHGFIVPQDNIPLDAYGAMLIVVTMTIAAHAQKRLTVPLQTRHLEPKVFYFNQQWSLTSTSTPLNFDHLYETVAYNPHPPPLDLIKHLDDLEALVKKTRFVIPGTEQQWIAAIHHLQPESSTSFVFVMATLPLMEHALRQLYVTVNNCREDRRSALIAGEYYLTLDVILDEFVPAEYFDPDPPVLREYNPSNIPNKLYRELGIETMTLFNDLFIMGCGPRIRDRTSHGELNAYLTMDVTPEPWFDLYARLIVHILAQYMTLEDGSACTFLDENASWIKQYTTSHFDEWSVLMKEAARCHSLLSSYLSIKTHSTSKDDDQADACEWIEIIHRPKGAIVFTSIEIMLLQHSKERLLKCLSSWRSGKSKDSGALAYANNIPAWILIFQGIQFAIQKVTIKISTLSQQLVQRQLSSRARKQFESMRPQIPRLLGMLAGCLALIEHFVLAIPDEEAILRSSHSYSAGAASTPTPSSSSSSSPSPSPSPSPSTSGINSNTIAADMSTATEIQLRSRISMFVEKFVSNFDRGKMNMIEPVWEDLLKSVEVLEAKSRGRRTLVAYKRG
;
A
#
# COMPACT_ATOMS: atom_id res chain seq x y z
N MET A 1 -15.84 -14.71 -39.07
CA MET A 1 -14.56 -14.42 -39.76
C MET A 1 -14.74 -14.69 -41.23
N ARG A 2 -14.30 -13.81 -42.14
CA ARG A 2 -14.31 -14.10 -43.58
C ARG A 2 -13.13 -15.03 -43.89
N ASP A 3 -13.41 -16.19 -44.45
CA ASP A 3 -12.42 -17.18 -44.90
C ASP A 3 -11.40 -16.50 -45.85
N GLY A 4 -10.18 -16.26 -45.37
CA GLY A 4 -9.10 -15.68 -46.17
C GLY A 4 -8.31 -14.52 -45.53
N ALA A 5 -8.73 -13.97 -44.39
CA ALA A 5 -7.92 -12.98 -43.67
C ALA A 5 -6.77 -13.65 -42.89
N LEU A 6 -5.55 -13.15 -43.03
CA LEU A 6 -4.43 -13.57 -42.18
C LEU A 6 -4.73 -13.24 -40.71
N PRO A 7 -4.46 -14.15 -39.76
CA PRO A 7 -4.61 -13.86 -38.34
C PRO A 7 -3.80 -12.62 -37.94
N LEU A 8 -4.31 -11.78 -37.02
CA LEU A 8 -3.62 -10.57 -36.55
C LEU A 8 -2.17 -10.85 -36.10
N LYS A 9 -1.96 -11.99 -35.43
CA LYS A 9 -0.63 -12.48 -35.03
C LYS A 9 0.33 -12.65 -36.21
N ALA A 10 -0.15 -13.09 -37.37
CA ALA A 10 0.66 -13.22 -38.58
C ALA A 10 0.96 -11.85 -39.21
N ILE A 11 -0.01 -10.92 -39.17
CA ILE A 11 0.14 -9.57 -39.72
C ILE A 11 1.20 -8.77 -38.94
N PHE A 12 1.21 -8.88 -37.61
CA PHE A 12 2.05 -8.08 -36.72
C PHE A 12 3.21 -8.87 -36.07
N ALA A 13 3.60 -10.00 -36.65
CA ALA A 13 4.60 -10.91 -36.07
C ALA A 13 5.94 -10.21 -35.76
N ASP A 14 6.40 -9.32 -36.64
CA ASP A 14 7.66 -8.60 -36.48
C ASP A 14 7.62 -7.61 -35.30
N GLN A 15 6.50 -6.91 -35.13
CA GLN A 15 6.31 -5.96 -34.02
C GLN A 15 6.20 -6.70 -32.70
N MET A 16 5.43 -7.79 -32.66
CA MET A 16 5.27 -8.61 -31.45
C MET A 16 6.62 -9.20 -31.01
N LYS A 17 7.41 -9.74 -31.95
CA LYS A 17 8.76 -10.26 -31.67
C LYS A 17 9.69 -9.19 -31.10
N TRP A 18 9.49 -7.92 -31.45
CA TRP A 18 10.29 -6.81 -30.96
C TRP A 18 9.89 -6.35 -29.54
N MET A 19 8.62 -6.51 -29.15
CA MET A 19 8.04 -6.04 -27.88
C MET A 19 8.42 -6.87 -26.65
N ASP A 20 9.54 -7.61 -26.67
CA ASP A 20 9.94 -8.60 -25.66
C ASP A 20 8.93 -9.77 -25.49
N GLN A 21 9.26 -10.76 -24.65
CA GLN A 21 8.42 -11.95 -24.46
C GLN A 21 7.09 -11.62 -23.76
N LEU A 22 7.11 -10.73 -22.77
CA LEU A 22 5.92 -10.36 -21.99
C LEU A 22 4.99 -9.50 -22.85
N GLY A 23 5.53 -8.48 -23.52
CA GLY A 23 4.75 -7.63 -24.43
C GLY A 23 4.17 -8.42 -25.60
N SER A 24 4.93 -9.37 -26.15
CA SER A 24 4.41 -10.29 -27.18
C SER A 24 3.23 -11.12 -26.65
N ARG A 25 3.36 -11.77 -25.49
CA ARG A 25 2.30 -12.64 -24.95
C ARG A 25 1.05 -11.84 -24.56
N ALA A 26 1.21 -10.68 -23.95
CA ALA A 26 0.09 -9.77 -23.65
C ALA A 26 -0.65 -9.33 -24.93
N THR A 27 0.09 -9.08 -26.02
CA THR A 27 -0.49 -8.74 -27.33
C THR A 27 -1.23 -9.92 -27.96
N GLU A 28 -0.79 -11.16 -27.74
CA GLU A 28 -1.53 -12.35 -28.18
C GLU A 28 -2.91 -12.42 -27.51
N ILE A 29 -2.95 -12.29 -26.18
CA ILE A 29 -4.20 -12.30 -25.41
C ILE A 29 -5.13 -11.18 -25.90
N TRP A 30 -4.59 -9.98 -26.15
CA TRP A 30 -5.34 -8.87 -26.72
C TRP A 30 -5.99 -9.22 -28.07
N PHE A 31 -5.22 -9.81 -28.99
CA PHE A 31 -5.72 -10.17 -30.32
C PHE A 31 -6.74 -11.31 -30.27
N GLU A 32 -6.56 -12.27 -29.37
CA GLU A 32 -7.50 -13.36 -29.12
C GLU A 32 -8.85 -12.80 -28.67
N LEU A 33 -8.86 -11.95 -27.64
CA LEU A 33 -10.08 -11.28 -27.13
C LEU A 33 -10.76 -10.40 -28.19
N TRP A 34 -9.99 -9.67 -29.00
CA TRP A 34 -10.58 -8.86 -30.07
C TRP A 34 -11.21 -9.75 -31.15
N SER A 35 -10.57 -10.88 -31.47
CA SER A 35 -11.03 -11.81 -32.51
C SER A 35 -12.24 -12.65 -32.08
N SER A 36 -12.41 -12.90 -30.78
CA SER A 36 -13.59 -13.56 -30.21
C SER A 36 -14.81 -12.65 -30.10
N GLY A 37 -14.62 -11.33 -30.23
CA GLY A 37 -15.67 -10.32 -30.08
C GLY A 37 -15.81 -9.75 -28.67
N ASP A 38 -14.89 -10.09 -27.76
CA ASP A 38 -14.85 -9.60 -26.38
C ASP A 38 -14.22 -8.20 -26.31
N TYR A 39 -14.80 -7.25 -27.08
CA TYR A 39 -14.18 -5.94 -27.33
C TYR A 39 -13.93 -5.12 -26.07
N ASN A 40 -14.75 -5.26 -25.02
CA ASN A 40 -14.51 -4.61 -23.73
C ASN A 40 -13.19 -5.07 -23.10
N GLN A 41 -13.01 -6.38 -23.00
CA GLN A 41 -11.81 -6.96 -22.39
C GLN A 41 -10.58 -6.74 -23.27
N ALA A 42 -10.76 -6.85 -24.61
CA ALA A 42 -9.73 -6.51 -25.57
C ALA A 42 -9.24 -5.06 -25.41
N TRP A 43 -10.15 -4.11 -25.13
CA TRP A 43 -9.77 -2.73 -24.87
C TRP A 43 -8.99 -2.54 -23.57
N LEU A 44 -9.41 -3.20 -22.49
CA LEU A 44 -8.70 -3.16 -21.21
C LEU A 44 -7.26 -3.65 -21.42
N VAL A 45 -7.09 -4.84 -22.00
CA VAL A 45 -5.76 -5.43 -22.30
C VAL A 45 -4.97 -4.56 -23.26
N GLY A 46 -5.56 -4.13 -24.38
CA GLY A 46 -4.90 -3.33 -25.40
C GLY A 46 -4.41 -1.98 -24.89
N SER A 47 -5.20 -1.32 -24.04
CA SER A 47 -4.80 -0.07 -23.39
C SER A 47 -3.58 -0.27 -22.48
N THR A 48 -3.57 -1.32 -21.66
CA THR A 48 -2.45 -1.68 -20.79
C THR A 48 -1.18 -2.03 -21.59
N VAL A 49 -1.32 -2.77 -22.71
CA VAL A 49 -0.21 -3.08 -23.63
C VAL A 49 0.38 -1.80 -24.24
N LEU A 50 -0.47 -0.89 -24.71
CA LEU A 50 -0.02 0.39 -25.26
C LEU A 50 0.69 1.25 -24.21
N GLU A 51 0.14 1.38 -23.01
CA GLU A 51 0.72 2.19 -21.92
C GLU A 51 2.12 1.68 -21.56
N GLN A 52 2.28 0.36 -21.47
CA GLN A 52 3.60 -0.24 -21.23
C GLN A 52 4.56 -0.07 -22.40
N LEU A 53 4.12 -0.22 -23.65
CA LEU A 53 4.95 -0.01 -24.82
C LEU A 53 5.50 1.42 -24.86
N ILE A 54 4.65 2.42 -24.65
CA ILE A 54 5.05 3.84 -24.58
C ILE A 54 6.03 4.05 -23.43
N GLY A 55 5.74 3.49 -22.26
CA GLY A 55 6.62 3.54 -21.09
C GLY A 55 8.00 2.93 -21.35
N ASN A 56 8.06 1.76 -21.99
CA ASN A 56 9.31 1.10 -22.39
C ASN A 56 10.12 1.95 -23.37
N ILE A 57 9.45 2.57 -24.35
CA ILE A 57 10.11 3.47 -25.31
C ILE A 57 10.71 4.68 -24.58
N ILE A 58 9.96 5.31 -23.67
CA ILE A 58 10.46 6.46 -22.89
C ILE A 58 11.65 6.03 -22.02
N PHE A 59 11.52 4.90 -21.31
CA PHE A 59 12.56 4.34 -20.47
C PHE A 59 13.85 4.08 -21.25
N THR A 60 13.71 3.50 -22.44
CA THR A 60 14.84 3.23 -23.35
C THR A 60 15.52 4.52 -23.81
N LEU A 61 14.75 5.58 -24.10
CA LEU A 61 15.27 6.86 -24.61
C LEU A 61 15.92 7.74 -23.53
N GLN A 62 15.45 7.64 -22.29
CA GLN A 62 15.84 8.55 -21.20
C GLN A 62 16.73 7.90 -20.15
N GLY A 63 16.72 6.57 -20.05
CA GLY A 63 17.43 5.79 -19.04
C GLY A 63 16.72 5.77 -17.68
N SER A 64 17.21 4.90 -16.79
CA SER A 64 16.60 4.59 -15.49
C SER A 64 16.63 5.71 -14.44
N SER A 65 17.40 6.78 -14.69
CA SER A 65 17.56 7.90 -13.75
C SER A 65 16.48 8.97 -13.87
N LYS A 66 15.68 8.95 -14.96
CA LYS A 66 14.64 9.95 -15.20
C LYS A 66 13.26 9.43 -14.84
N PHE A 67 12.48 10.31 -14.23
CA PHE A 67 11.09 10.02 -13.88
C PHE A 67 10.24 9.79 -15.14
N ILE A 68 9.47 8.70 -15.13
CA ILE A 68 8.51 8.36 -16.18
C ILE A 68 7.12 8.59 -15.61
N PRO A 69 6.29 9.45 -16.23
CA PRO A 69 4.92 9.67 -15.78
C PRO A 69 4.09 8.37 -15.81
N PHE A 70 3.12 8.26 -14.91
CA PHE A 70 2.20 7.12 -14.87
C PHE A 70 0.94 7.34 -15.72
N LEU A 71 0.43 8.56 -15.79
CA LEU A 71 -0.80 8.86 -16.53
C LEU A 71 -0.55 8.90 -18.05
N VAL A 72 -1.44 8.29 -18.84
CA VAL A 72 -1.37 8.28 -20.32
C VAL A 72 -1.20 9.66 -20.92
N ARG A 73 -1.99 10.63 -20.44
CA ARG A 73 -1.90 12.02 -20.89
C ARG A 73 -0.49 12.57 -20.74
N ASP A 74 0.15 12.26 -19.62
CA ASP A 74 1.47 12.77 -19.27
C ASP A 74 2.57 11.98 -19.98
N LEU A 75 2.39 10.66 -20.17
CA LEU A 75 3.23 9.82 -21.04
C LEU A 75 3.27 10.37 -22.47
N LEU A 76 2.11 10.67 -23.05
CA LEU A 76 1.97 11.24 -24.41
C LEU A 76 2.46 12.69 -24.53
N ALA A 77 2.76 13.34 -23.40
CA ALA A 77 3.35 14.67 -23.36
C ALA A 77 4.90 14.64 -23.25
N VAL A 78 5.50 13.48 -23.01
CA VAL A 78 6.96 13.36 -22.84
C VAL A 78 7.69 13.74 -24.14
N PRO A 79 8.53 14.80 -24.14
CA PRO A 79 9.10 15.34 -25.39
C PRO A 79 9.94 14.36 -26.19
N CYS A 80 10.60 13.40 -25.52
CA CYS A 80 11.47 12.44 -26.21
C CYS A 80 10.72 11.48 -27.13
N LEU A 81 9.41 11.28 -26.95
CA LEU A 81 8.62 10.38 -27.79
C LEU A 81 8.65 10.78 -29.26
N THR A 82 8.68 12.08 -29.55
CA THR A 82 8.73 12.63 -30.92
C THR A 82 9.99 12.24 -31.70
N LYS A 83 11.03 11.71 -31.01
CA LYS A 83 12.23 11.16 -31.66
C LYS A 83 11.97 9.81 -32.34
N CYS A 84 10.97 9.07 -31.87
CA CYS A 84 10.69 7.70 -32.33
C CYS A 84 9.27 7.53 -32.87
N ILE A 85 8.32 8.34 -32.42
CA ILE A 85 6.90 8.24 -32.76
C ILE A 85 6.48 9.49 -33.53
N ASP A 86 5.66 9.27 -34.55
CA ASP A 86 5.09 10.34 -35.36
C ASP A 86 4.12 11.19 -34.51
N PRO A 87 4.24 12.53 -34.51
CA PRO A 87 3.30 13.41 -33.79
C PRO A 87 1.82 13.18 -34.15
N CYS A 88 1.51 12.76 -35.38
CA CYS A 88 0.16 12.42 -35.81
C CYS A 88 -0.40 11.24 -35.01
N LEU A 89 0.40 10.18 -34.79
CA LEU A 89 -0.02 9.03 -33.97
C LEU A 89 -0.24 9.44 -32.51
N ILE A 90 0.59 10.34 -31.98
CA ILE A 90 0.39 10.90 -30.63
C ILE A 90 -0.94 11.66 -30.55
N SER A 91 -1.27 12.46 -31.57
CA SER A 91 -2.55 13.19 -31.65
C SER A 91 -3.76 12.25 -31.74
N VAL A 92 -3.65 11.15 -32.49
CA VAL A 92 -4.69 10.09 -32.54
C VAL A 92 -4.90 9.49 -31.15
N LEU A 93 -3.83 9.10 -30.45
CA LEU A 93 -3.94 8.57 -29.09
C LEU A 93 -4.54 9.58 -28.10
N LYS A 94 -4.17 10.86 -28.17
CA LYS A 94 -4.78 11.92 -27.36
C LYS A 94 -6.28 12.09 -27.63
N THR A 95 -6.71 11.86 -28.88
CA THR A 95 -8.13 11.93 -29.24
C THR A 95 -8.92 10.77 -28.65
N ILE A 96 -8.36 9.57 -28.64
CA ILE A 96 -9.05 8.35 -28.19
C ILE A 96 -8.99 8.17 -26.67
N MET A 97 -7.84 8.49 -26.05
CA MET A 97 -7.50 8.12 -24.66
C MET A 97 -6.93 9.29 -23.84
N GLY A 98 -7.12 10.54 -24.31
CA GLY A 98 -6.53 11.73 -23.71
C GLY A 98 -7.36 12.34 -22.58
N SER A 99 -7.52 13.67 -22.61
CA SER A 99 -8.22 14.41 -21.55
C SER A 99 -9.74 14.15 -21.54
N PRO A 100 -10.44 14.54 -20.47
CA PRO A 100 -11.92 14.50 -20.43
C PRO A 100 -12.63 15.27 -21.57
N MET A 101 -11.93 16.17 -22.27
CA MET A 101 -12.45 16.90 -23.44
C MET A 101 -12.37 16.10 -24.76
N THR A 102 -11.85 14.87 -24.74
CA THR A 102 -11.78 13.97 -25.92
C THR A 102 -12.65 12.74 -25.73
N LEU A 103 -12.60 11.75 -26.63
CA LEU A 103 -13.44 10.53 -26.51
C LEU A 103 -13.18 9.81 -25.19
N ASN A 104 -11.93 9.84 -24.71
CA ASN A 104 -11.52 9.34 -23.41
C ASN A 104 -11.98 7.89 -23.12
N ILE A 105 -12.03 7.04 -24.15
CA ILE A 105 -12.59 5.68 -24.09
C ILE A 105 -11.90 4.85 -23.01
N ARG A 106 -10.58 5.00 -22.90
CA ARG A 106 -9.76 4.34 -21.86
C ARG A 106 -10.36 4.57 -20.48
N ASN A 107 -10.59 5.81 -20.08
CA ASN A 107 -11.07 6.11 -18.74
C ASN A 107 -12.54 5.73 -18.58
N LEU A 108 -13.38 5.96 -19.59
CA LEU A 108 -14.77 5.53 -19.54
C LEU A 108 -14.88 4.01 -19.31
N LEU A 109 -14.04 3.22 -19.97
CA LEU A 109 -14.02 1.77 -19.81
C LEU A 109 -13.42 1.31 -18.47
N TRP A 110 -12.23 1.82 -18.10
CA TRP A 110 -11.56 1.44 -16.84
C TRP A 110 -12.34 1.80 -15.59
N HIS A 111 -13.21 2.81 -15.67
CA HIS A 111 -14.11 3.20 -14.59
C HIS A 111 -15.53 2.60 -14.75
N GLY A 112 -15.75 1.71 -15.72
CA GLY A 112 -17.01 1.00 -15.90
C GLY A 112 -18.20 1.89 -16.30
N PHE A 113 -17.97 3.01 -16.97
CA PHE A 113 -19.06 3.85 -17.48
C PHE A 113 -19.67 3.31 -18.77
N ILE A 114 -18.98 2.43 -19.49
CA ILE A 114 -19.48 1.85 -20.74
C ILE A 114 -20.19 0.54 -20.42
N VAL A 115 -21.49 0.50 -20.69
CA VAL A 115 -22.30 -0.72 -20.62
C VAL A 115 -22.69 -1.18 -22.04
N PRO A 116 -23.01 -2.46 -22.27
CA PRO A 116 -23.33 -2.96 -23.61
C PRO A 116 -24.43 -2.19 -24.35
N GLN A 117 -25.35 -1.55 -23.61
CA GLN A 117 -26.49 -0.79 -24.16
C GLN A 117 -26.08 0.57 -24.75
N ASP A 118 -24.89 1.09 -24.43
CA ASP A 118 -24.42 2.39 -24.93
C ASP A 118 -24.09 2.37 -26.43
N ASN A 119 -23.96 1.19 -27.04
CA ASN A 119 -23.63 0.99 -28.46
C ASN A 119 -22.36 1.74 -28.91
N ILE A 120 -21.37 1.87 -28.02
CA ILE A 120 -20.05 2.40 -28.37
C ILE A 120 -19.37 1.41 -29.33
N PRO A 121 -18.88 1.85 -30.51
CA PRO A 121 -18.26 0.96 -31.50
C PRO A 121 -16.83 0.56 -31.09
N LEU A 122 -16.73 -0.21 -30.01
CA LEU A 122 -15.48 -0.68 -29.42
C LEU A 122 -14.71 -1.61 -30.36
N ASP A 123 -15.38 -2.27 -31.29
CA ASP A 123 -14.78 -3.05 -32.37
C ASP A 123 -13.92 -2.17 -33.29
N ALA A 124 -14.50 -1.09 -33.81
CA ALA A 124 -13.86 -0.16 -34.74
C ALA A 124 -12.78 0.67 -34.04
N TYR A 125 -13.09 1.22 -32.85
CA TYR A 125 -12.08 1.90 -32.05
C TYR A 125 -10.97 0.93 -31.64
N GLY A 126 -11.30 -0.32 -31.30
CA GLY A 126 -10.34 -1.34 -30.90
C GLY A 126 -9.40 -1.72 -32.05
N ALA A 127 -9.92 -1.84 -33.27
CA ALA A 127 -9.12 -2.00 -34.47
C ALA A 127 -8.17 -0.82 -34.69
N MET A 128 -8.65 0.41 -34.47
CA MET A 128 -7.80 1.60 -34.53
C MET A 128 -6.70 1.56 -33.45
N LEU A 129 -7.02 1.14 -32.21
CA LEU A 129 -6.03 0.96 -31.15
C LEU A 129 -4.96 -0.06 -31.56
N ILE A 130 -5.35 -1.22 -32.09
CA ILE A 130 -4.42 -2.25 -32.60
C ILE A 130 -3.47 -1.66 -33.64
N VAL A 131 -4.03 -1.03 -34.69
CA VAL A 131 -3.24 -0.49 -35.79
C VAL A 131 -2.29 0.61 -35.30
N VAL A 132 -2.76 1.51 -34.44
CA VAL A 132 -1.93 2.60 -33.90
C VAL A 132 -0.80 2.06 -33.02
N THR A 133 -1.10 1.14 -32.09
CA THR A 133 -0.09 0.53 -31.19
C THR A 133 0.96 -0.23 -31.99
N MET A 134 0.56 -1.03 -32.98
CA MET A 134 1.50 -1.78 -33.82
C MET A 134 2.32 -0.86 -34.74
N THR A 135 1.72 0.23 -35.23
CA THR A 135 2.45 1.26 -36.00
C THR A 135 3.49 1.96 -35.13
N ILE A 136 3.15 2.28 -33.87
CA ILE A 136 4.10 2.82 -32.88
C ILE A 136 5.26 1.86 -32.66
N ALA A 137 4.98 0.57 -32.45
CA ALA A 137 6.01 -0.45 -32.29
C ALA A 137 6.96 -0.50 -33.50
N ALA A 138 6.41 -0.53 -34.72
CA ALA A 138 7.19 -0.53 -35.96
C ALA A 138 8.03 0.76 -36.13
N HIS A 139 7.47 1.92 -35.78
CA HIS A 139 8.15 3.21 -35.81
C HIS A 139 9.31 3.28 -34.82
N ALA A 140 9.07 2.82 -33.58
CA ALA A 140 10.07 2.79 -32.53
C ALA A 140 11.19 1.80 -32.86
N GLN A 141 10.86 0.59 -33.32
CA GLN A 141 11.83 -0.43 -33.75
C GLN A 141 12.81 0.10 -34.81
N LYS A 142 12.32 0.87 -35.79
CA LYS A 142 13.16 1.45 -36.86
C LYS A 142 14.06 2.60 -36.40
N ARG A 143 13.67 3.32 -35.36
CA ARG A 143 14.33 4.58 -34.94
C ARG A 143 15.18 4.43 -33.68
N LEU A 144 14.91 3.44 -32.84
CA LEU A 144 15.70 3.15 -31.66
C LEU A 144 17.03 2.53 -32.07
N THR A 145 18.13 3.08 -31.55
CA THR A 145 19.50 2.62 -31.81
C THR A 145 19.93 1.50 -30.86
N VAL A 146 19.12 1.22 -29.83
CA VAL A 146 19.35 0.20 -28.81
C VAL A 146 18.11 -0.70 -28.70
N PRO A 147 18.26 -1.95 -28.23
CA PRO A 147 17.11 -2.82 -27.96
C PRO A 147 16.12 -2.16 -27.00
N LEU A 148 14.83 -2.47 -27.17
CA LEU A 148 13.78 -1.99 -26.27
C LEU A 148 14.09 -2.48 -24.86
N GLN A 149 14.15 -1.54 -23.92
CA GLN A 149 14.30 -1.83 -22.50
C GLN A 149 12.94 -1.77 -21.82
N THR A 150 12.68 -2.78 -21.00
CA THR A 150 11.41 -2.92 -20.30
C THR A 150 11.48 -2.15 -18.99
N ARG A 151 10.58 -1.18 -18.80
CA ARG A 151 10.43 -0.51 -17.49
C ARG A 151 9.78 -1.51 -16.53
N HIS A 152 10.21 -1.47 -15.27
CA HIS A 152 9.66 -2.35 -14.22
C HIS A 152 9.86 -3.85 -14.52
N LEU A 153 11.02 -4.24 -15.08
CA LEU A 153 11.42 -5.65 -15.33
C LEU A 153 11.28 -6.53 -14.09
N GLU A 154 11.58 -5.96 -12.94
CA GLU A 154 11.16 -6.51 -11.68
C GLU A 154 9.84 -5.79 -11.36
N PRO A 155 8.68 -6.47 -11.37
CA PRO A 155 7.54 -6.01 -10.59
C PRO A 155 8.12 -5.59 -9.24
N LYS A 156 7.67 -4.49 -8.61
CA LYS A 156 8.09 -4.26 -7.21
C LYS A 156 7.78 -5.56 -6.47
N VAL A 157 8.80 -6.37 -6.16
CA VAL A 157 8.71 -7.79 -5.75
C VAL A 157 8.06 -7.92 -4.36
N PHE A 158 7.46 -6.84 -3.87
CA PHE A 158 7.15 -6.61 -2.49
C PHE A 158 5.81 -5.87 -2.40
N TYR A 159 4.73 -6.49 -2.87
CA TYR A 159 3.41 -6.26 -2.28
C TYR A 159 3.25 -7.14 -1.04
N PHE A 160 3.73 -8.37 -1.18
CA PHE A 160 4.13 -9.27 -0.11
C PHE A 160 5.59 -9.60 -0.38
N ASN A 161 6.48 -9.51 0.59
CA ASN A 161 7.82 -10.07 0.47
C ASN A 161 7.73 -11.61 0.57
N GLN A 162 7.14 -12.23 -0.44
CA GLN A 162 6.77 -13.65 -0.47
C GLN A 162 7.38 -14.44 -1.63
N GLN A 163 8.43 -13.94 -2.30
CA GLN A 163 9.22 -14.78 -3.20
C GLN A 163 10.61 -15.08 -2.63
N TRP A 164 10.71 -16.23 -1.97
CA TRP A 164 11.72 -17.20 -2.40
C TRP A 164 11.17 -18.63 -2.43
N SER A 165 11.26 -19.19 -3.63
CA SER A 165 11.06 -20.56 -4.12
C SER A 165 10.67 -21.67 -3.13
N LEU A 166 9.56 -22.34 -3.45
CA LEU A 166 9.15 -23.67 -2.97
C LEU A 166 10.08 -24.82 -3.42
N THR A 167 11.26 -24.55 -3.99
CA THR A 167 12.23 -25.58 -4.40
C THR A 167 13.39 -25.72 -3.43
N SER A 168 13.11 -25.97 -2.15
CA SER A 168 14.03 -26.70 -1.27
C SER A 168 13.29 -27.14 -0.01
N THR A 169 12.98 -28.43 0.07
CA THR A 169 12.38 -29.13 1.21
C THR A 169 13.28 -29.17 2.47
N SER A 170 14.12 -28.16 2.69
CA SER A 170 15.08 -28.11 3.80
C SER A 170 15.40 -26.70 4.31
N THR A 171 14.76 -25.63 3.81
CA THR A 171 15.00 -24.26 4.31
C THR A 171 14.08 -23.90 5.48
N PRO A 172 14.60 -23.25 6.54
CA PRO A 172 13.81 -22.83 7.70
C PRO A 172 12.70 -21.85 7.29
N LEU A 173 11.55 -21.88 7.99
CA LEU A 173 10.43 -20.95 7.78
C LEU A 173 10.97 -19.51 7.66
N ASN A 174 10.70 -18.85 6.54
CA ASN A 174 11.06 -17.45 6.32
C ASN A 174 10.28 -16.58 7.33
N PHE A 175 10.97 -15.62 7.97
CA PHE A 175 10.38 -14.64 8.89
C PHE A 175 9.10 -14.03 8.33
N ASP A 176 9.08 -13.70 7.04
CA ASP A 176 7.92 -13.08 6.40
C ASP A 176 6.71 -14.03 6.43
N HIS A 177 6.89 -15.32 6.15
CA HIS A 177 5.80 -16.29 6.24
C HIS A 177 5.28 -16.45 7.67
N LEU A 178 6.18 -16.49 8.67
CA LEU A 178 5.79 -16.61 10.08
C LEU A 178 5.07 -15.35 10.57
N TYR A 179 5.61 -14.17 10.25
CA TYR A 179 5.01 -12.89 10.60
C TYR A 179 3.61 -12.78 9.99
N GLU A 180 3.47 -13.08 8.71
CA GLU A 180 2.18 -12.99 8.02
C GLU A 180 1.17 -14.00 8.57
N THR A 181 1.59 -15.24 8.83
CA THR A 181 0.73 -16.25 9.48
C THR A 181 0.25 -15.81 10.86
N VAL A 182 0.99 -14.94 11.55
CA VAL A 182 0.69 -14.50 12.92
C VAL A 182 -0.08 -13.18 12.93
N ALA A 183 0.42 -12.18 12.21
CA ALA A 183 -0.12 -10.83 12.12
C ALA A 183 -1.41 -10.80 11.28
N TYR A 184 -1.51 -11.68 10.29
CA TYR A 184 -2.62 -11.74 9.33
C TYR A 184 -3.46 -13.02 9.49
N ASN A 185 -3.35 -13.73 10.63
CA ASN A 185 -4.25 -14.83 10.97
C ASN A 185 -5.66 -14.30 11.34
N PRO A 186 -6.75 -14.89 10.83
CA PRO A 186 -6.81 -16.11 10.03
C PRO A 186 -6.49 -15.84 8.57
N HIS A 187 -5.34 -16.28 8.07
CA HIS A 187 -5.19 -16.41 6.62
C HIS A 187 -6.07 -17.60 6.26
N PRO A 188 -7.11 -17.41 5.45
CA PRO A 188 -7.98 -18.50 5.12
C PRO A 188 -7.24 -19.47 4.19
N PRO A 189 -7.64 -20.75 4.14
CA PRO A 189 -7.16 -21.62 3.08
C PRO A 189 -7.45 -20.98 1.71
N PRO A 190 -6.62 -21.21 0.68
CA PRO A 190 -6.85 -20.67 -0.66
C PRO A 190 -8.29 -20.91 -1.12
N LEU A 191 -8.95 -19.84 -1.58
CA LEU A 191 -10.28 -19.91 -2.16
C LEU A 191 -10.16 -20.58 -3.53
N ASP A 192 -10.49 -21.87 -3.59
CA ASP A 192 -10.48 -22.64 -4.84
C ASP A 192 -11.69 -22.27 -5.71
N LEU A 193 -11.69 -21.05 -6.25
CA LEU A 193 -12.75 -20.49 -7.10
C LEU A 193 -13.07 -21.40 -8.29
N ILE A 194 -12.09 -22.16 -8.77
CA ILE A 194 -12.23 -23.07 -9.91
C ILE A 194 -13.29 -24.15 -9.63
N LYS A 195 -13.40 -24.61 -8.38
CA LYS A 195 -14.44 -25.57 -7.98
C LYS A 195 -15.83 -24.97 -7.90
N HIS A 196 -15.93 -23.64 -7.90
CA HIS A 196 -17.16 -22.90 -7.63
C HIS A 196 -17.60 -22.03 -8.83
N LEU A 197 -17.07 -22.26 -10.04
CA LEU A 197 -17.41 -21.43 -11.21
C LEU A 197 -18.92 -21.39 -11.50
N ASP A 198 -19.59 -22.53 -11.43
CA ASP A 198 -21.05 -22.61 -11.62
C ASP A 198 -21.82 -21.84 -10.53
N ASP A 199 -21.35 -21.91 -9.28
CA ASP A 199 -21.91 -21.17 -8.15
C ASP A 199 -21.75 -19.65 -8.37
N LEU A 200 -20.60 -19.21 -8.89
CA LEU A 200 -20.32 -17.81 -9.20
C LEU A 200 -21.20 -17.28 -10.33
N GLU A 201 -21.37 -18.07 -11.39
CA GLU A 201 -22.28 -17.71 -12.48
C GLU A 201 -23.73 -17.60 -12.00
N ALA A 202 -24.17 -18.54 -11.17
CA ALA A 202 -25.49 -18.50 -10.55
C ALA A 202 -25.63 -17.26 -9.64
N LEU A 203 -24.57 -16.92 -8.91
CA LEU A 203 -24.53 -15.76 -8.03
C LEU A 203 -24.64 -14.44 -8.82
N VAL A 204 -23.89 -14.29 -9.92
CA VAL A 204 -23.98 -13.13 -10.83
C VAL A 204 -25.41 -12.92 -11.33
N LYS A 205 -26.14 -14.00 -11.64
CA LYS A 205 -27.52 -13.93 -12.13
C LYS A 205 -28.55 -13.59 -11.04
N LYS A 206 -28.24 -13.79 -9.77
CA LYS A 206 -29.16 -13.62 -8.62
C LYS A 206 -28.88 -12.38 -7.77
N THR A 207 -27.69 -11.80 -7.87
CA THR A 207 -27.29 -10.65 -7.06
C THR A 207 -27.80 -9.33 -7.61
N ARG A 208 -28.22 -8.42 -6.73
CA ARG A 208 -28.57 -7.05 -7.09
C ARG A 208 -27.36 -6.13 -7.22
N PHE A 209 -26.16 -6.61 -6.88
CA PHE A 209 -24.93 -5.86 -7.04
C PHE A 209 -24.53 -5.71 -8.51
N VAL A 210 -24.83 -6.71 -9.33
CA VAL A 210 -24.56 -6.68 -10.77
C VAL A 210 -25.51 -5.69 -11.43
N ILE A 211 -24.94 -4.74 -12.19
CA ILE A 211 -25.73 -3.73 -12.89
C ILE A 211 -26.48 -4.39 -14.06
N PRO A 212 -27.80 -4.15 -14.21
CA PRO A 212 -28.60 -4.76 -15.25
C PRO A 212 -27.97 -4.59 -16.63
N GLY A 213 -27.84 -5.69 -17.36
CA GLY A 213 -27.26 -5.71 -18.69
C GLY A 213 -25.74 -5.89 -18.75
N THR A 214 -25.07 -6.05 -17.60
CA THR A 214 -23.63 -6.36 -17.51
C THR A 214 -23.35 -7.82 -17.11
N GLU A 215 -24.38 -8.66 -16.95
CA GLU A 215 -24.27 -10.03 -16.43
C GLU A 215 -23.35 -10.89 -17.31
N GLN A 216 -23.44 -10.76 -18.63
CA GLN A 216 -22.59 -11.50 -19.56
C GLN A 216 -21.12 -11.07 -19.48
N GLN A 217 -20.85 -9.81 -19.12
CA GLN A 217 -19.47 -9.34 -18.92
C GLN A 217 -18.86 -9.97 -17.66
N TRP A 218 -19.64 -10.10 -16.58
CA TRP A 218 -19.23 -10.82 -15.37
C TRP A 218 -18.98 -12.31 -15.63
N ILE A 219 -19.89 -12.98 -16.35
CA ILE A 219 -19.75 -14.40 -16.69
C ILE A 219 -18.51 -14.63 -17.57
N ALA A 220 -18.32 -13.80 -18.61
CA ALA A 220 -17.13 -13.87 -19.45
C ALA A 220 -15.84 -13.65 -18.65
N ALA A 221 -15.86 -12.76 -17.65
CA ALA A 221 -14.73 -12.57 -16.75
C ALA A 221 -14.43 -13.84 -15.93
N ILE A 222 -15.47 -14.51 -15.38
CA ILE A 222 -15.33 -15.75 -14.60
C ILE A 222 -14.70 -16.87 -15.43
N HIS A 223 -14.98 -16.97 -16.73
CA HIS A 223 -14.39 -17.99 -17.61
C HIS A 223 -12.87 -17.90 -17.72
N HIS A 224 -12.26 -16.74 -17.45
CA HIS A 224 -10.80 -16.60 -17.37
C HIS A 224 -10.16 -17.30 -16.15
N LEU A 225 -10.97 -17.82 -15.23
CA LEU A 225 -10.50 -18.66 -14.12
C LEU A 225 -10.39 -20.14 -14.50
N GLN A 226 -10.89 -20.54 -15.66
CA GLN A 226 -10.80 -21.92 -16.11
C GLN A 226 -9.32 -22.33 -16.29
N PRO A 227 -8.91 -23.53 -15.82
CA PRO A 227 -7.53 -24.00 -15.91
C PRO A 227 -6.94 -23.93 -17.32
N GLU A 228 -7.77 -24.17 -18.33
CA GLU A 228 -7.37 -24.19 -19.74
C GLU A 228 -7.04 -22.81 -20.29
N SER A 229 -7.53 -21.74 -19.64
CA SER A 229 -7.42 -20.37 -20.14
C SER A 229 -6.04 -19.74 -19.87
N SER A 230 -5.36 -20.12 -18.78
CA SER A 230 -4.11 -19.48 -18.31
C SER A 230 -4.15 -17.94 -18.31
N THR A 231 -5.33 -17.35 -18.07
CA THR A 231 -5.58 -15.89 -18.16
C THR A 231 -6.29 -15.35 -16.93
N SER A 232 -6.04 -15.93 -15.75
CA SER A 232 -6.67 -15.53 -14.47
C SER A 232 -6.51 -14.05 -14.13
N PHE A 233 -5.50 -13.35 -14.68
CA PHE A 233 -5.39 -11.90 -14.52
C PHE A 233 -6.42 -11.11 -15.34
N VAL A 234 -6.90 -11.65 -16.46
CA VAL A 234 -7.97 -11.05 -17.26
C VAL A 234 -9.29 -11.05 -16.47
N PHE A 235 -9.53 -12.06 -15.62
CA PHE A 235 -10.65 -12.02 -14.65
C PHE A 235 -10.58 -10.76 -13.78
N VAL A 236 -9.41 -10.46 -13.21
CA VAL A 236 -9.19 -9.24 -12.39
C VAL A 236 -9.40 -7.98 -13.22
N MET A 237 -8.80 -7.91 -14.41
CA MET A 237 -8.94 -6.77 -15.32
C MET A 237 -10.40 -6.49 -15.68
N ALA A 238 -11.18 -7.52 -15.99
CA ALA A 238 -12.55 -7.40 -16.42
C ALA A 238 -13.53 -7.12 -15.27
N THR A 239 -13.29 -7.68 -14.08
CA THR A 239 -14.17 -7.47 -12.92
C THR A 239 -13.94 -6.14 -12.19
N LEU A 240 -12.73 -5.56 -12.27
CA LEU A 240 -12.43 -4.22 -11.71
C LEU A 240 -13.39 -3.11 -12.15
N PRO A 241 -13.56 -2.81 -13.46
CA PRO A 241 -14.47 -1.74 -13.90
C PRO A 241 -15.93 -2.05 -13.58
N LEU A 242 -16.34 -3.32 -13.66
CA LEU A 242 -17.71 -3.74 -13.33
C LEU A 242 -18.02 -3.51 -11.85
N MET A 243 -17.08 -3.89 -10.97
CA MET A 243 -17.15 -3.64 -9.54
C MET A 243 -17.15 -2.14 -9.23
N GLU A 244 -16.28 -1.34 -9.86
CA GLU A 244 -16.24 0.11 -9.64
C GLU A 244 -17.56 0.78 -10.06
N HIS A 245 -18.17 0.33 -11.16
CA HIS A 245 -19.48 0.81 -11.58
C HIS A 245 -20.58 0.49 -10.55
N ALA A 246 -20.66 -0.76 -10.09
CA ALA A 246 -21.62 -1.18 -9.07
C ALA A 246 -21.45 -0.42 -7.75
N LEU A 247 -20.20 -0.26 -7.29
CA LEU A 247 -19.88 0.52 -6.09
C LEU A 247 -20.25 1.99 -6.24
N ARG A 248 -20.08 2.59 -7.43
CA ARG A 248 -20.50 3.98 -7.68
C ARG A 248 -22.01 4.14 -7.52
N GLN A 249 -22.80 3.21 -8.07
CA GLN A 249 -24.26 3.23 -7.92
C GLN A 249 -24.66 3.11 -6.45
N LEU A 250 -24.03 2.18 -5.72
CA LEU A 250 -24.27 1.97 -4.30
C LEU A 250 -23.89 3.20 -3.47
N TYR A 251 -22.69 3.77 -3.71
CA TYR A 251 -22.19 4.97 -3.03
C TYR A 251 -23.16 6.15 -3.17
N VAL A 252 -23.60 6.46 -4.40
CA VAL A 252 -24.52 7.56 -4.66
C VAL A 252 -25.86 7.33 -3.95
N THR A 253 -26.36 6.10 -4.02
CA THR A 253 -27.66 5.73 -3.45
C THR A 253 -27.65 5.77 -1.92
N VAL A 254 -26.66 5.14 -1.29
CA VAL A 254 -26.58 5.01 0.17
C VAL A 254 -26.26 6.34 0.83
N ASN A 255 -25.43 7.17 0.19
CA ASN A 255 -25.14 8.51 0.70
C ASN A 255 -26.26 9.53 0.40
N ASN A 256 -27.15 9.25 -0.55
CA ASN A 256 -28.10 10.21 -1.13
C ASN A 256 -27.39 11.39 -1.81
N CYS A 257 -26.35 11.10 -2.60
CA CYS A 257 -25.70 12.09 -3.45
C CYS A 257 -26.59 12.44 -4.65
N ARG A 258 -26.27 13.54 -5.34
CA ARG A 258 -26.91 13.91 -6.61
C ARG A 258 -26.82 12.76 -7.61
N GLU A 259 -27.93 12.48 -8.28
CA GLU A 259 -28.07 11.39 -9.26
C GLU A 259 -27.06 11.48 -10.40
N ASP A 260 -26.65 12.71 -10.75
CA ASP A 260 -25.68 12.99 -11.80
C ASP A 260 -24.27 12.42 -11.49
N ARG A 261 -23.95 12.16 -10.22
CA ARG A 261 -22.69 11.53 -9.77
C ARG A 261 -22.55 10.07 -10.23
N ARG A 262 -23.64 9.46 -10.70
CA ARG A 262 -23.61 8.11 -11.32
C ARG A 262 -22.94 8.13 -12.69
N SER A 263 -22.87 9.29 -13.35
CA SER A 263 -22.45 9.44 -14.74
C SER A 263 -21.10 10.15 -14.89
N ALA A 264 -20.45 9.94 -16.04
CA ALA A 264 -19.23 10.65 -16.45
C ALA A 264 -19.50 11.94 -17.23
N LEU A 265 -20.77 12.26 -17.52
CA LEU A 265 -21.17 13.21 -18.56
C LEU A 265 -21.21 14.69 -18.16
N ILE A 266 -20.76 15.05 -16.95
CA ILE A 266 -20.78 16.46 -16.55
C ILE A 266 -19.54 17.16 -17.08
N ALA A 267 -19.74 17.90 -18.17
CA ALA A 267 -18.69 18.68 -18.81
C ALA A 267 -18.07 19.66 -17.80
N GLY A 268 -16.75 19.53 -17.60
CA GLY A 268 -15.98 20.39 -16.70
C GLY A 268 -15.85 19.87 -15.27
N GLU A 269 -16.52 18.76 -14.93
CA GLU A 269 -16.38 18.13 -13.61
C GLU A 269 -15.66 16.79 -13.73
N TYR A 270 -14.94 16.42 -12.66
CA TYR A 270 -14.35 15.10 -12.56
C TYR A 270 -15.43 14.09 -12.16
N TYR A 271 -15.45 12.96 -12.84
CA TYR A 271 -16.35 11.86 -12.51
C TYR A 271 -15.87 11.14 -11.25
N LEU A 272 -16.79 10.42 -10.62
CA LEU A 272 -16.55 9.76 -9.34
C LEU A 272 -15.63 8.53 -9.51
N THR A 273 -14.45 8.58 -8.89
CA THR A 273 -13.43 7.51 -8.91
C THR A 273 -13.49 6.64 -7.66
N LEU A 274 -12.89 5.44 -7.75
CA LEU A 274 -12.77 4.52 -6.62
C LEU A 274 -12.14 5.16 -5.36
N ASP A 275 -11.17 6.06 -5.50
CA ASP A 275 -10.56 6.77 -4.37
C ASP A 275 -11.61 7.55 -3.56
N VAL A 276 -12.55 8.21 -4.24
CA VAL A 276 -13.61 8.98 -3.59
C VAL A 276 -14.72 8.08 -3.05
N ILE A 277 -15.00 6.96 -3.71
CA ILE A 277 -15.95 5.94 -3.20
C ILE A 277 -15.49 5.41 -1.85
N LEU A 278 -14.19 5.16 -1.72
CA LEU A 278 -13.56 4.51 -0.58
C LEU A 278 -13.10 5.47 0.52
N ASP A 279 -13.23 6.79 0.32
CA ASP A 279 -12.90 7.79 1.34
C ASP A 279 -13.87 7.70 2.54
N GLU A 280 -13.37 7.98 3.74
CA GLU A 280 -14.17 7.99 4.97
C GLU A 280 -15.26 9.08 4.95
N PHE A 281 -15.09 10.11 4.11
CA PHE A 281 -15.98 11.25 4.02
C PHE A 281 -16.51 11.49 2.60
N VAL A 282 -17.72 12.04 2.53
CA VAL A 282 -18.38 12.44 1.29
C VAL A 282 -18.21 13.94 1.08
N PRO A 283 -17.70 14.39 -0.08
CA PRO A 283 -17.62 15.82 -0.39
C PRO A 283 -19.00 16.49 -0.34
N ALA A 284 -19.11 17.63 0.35
CA ALA A 284 -20.36 18.39 0.45
C ALA A 284 -20.95 18.80 -0.92
N GLU A 285 -20.08 19.01 -1.92
CA GLU A 285 -20.46 19.33 -3.31
C GLU A 285 -21.19 18.19 -4.03
N TYR A 286 -21.21 16.97 -3.47
CA TYR A 286 -21.93 15.84 -4.07
C TYR A 286 -23.41 15.80 -3.69
N PHE A 287 -23.86 16.70 -2.80
CA PHE A 287 -25.26 16.83 -2.44
C PHE A 287 -25.91 18.02 -3.16
N ASP A 288 -27.24 18.06 -3.13
CA ASP A 288 -28.00 19.25 -3.54
C ASP A 288 -27.68 20.44 -2.60
N PRO A 289 -28.03 21.70 -2.95
CA PRO A 289 -27.66 22.87 -2.15
C PRO A 289 -28.28 22.96 -0.74
N ASP A 290 -29.36 22.24 -0.45
CA ASP A 290 -30.03 22.26 0.87
C ASP A 290 -30.51 20.87 1.36
N PRO A 291 -29.63 19.87 1.50
CA PRO A 291 -29.99 18.57 2.02
C PRO A 291 -29.91 18.57 3.57
N PRO A 292 -30.72 17.75 4.26
CA PRO A 292 -30.65 17.65 5.72
C PRO A 292 -29.25 17.36 6.27
N VAL A 293 -28.43 16.60 5.53
CA VAL A 293 -27.08 16.20 5.96
C VAL A 293 -26.12 17.38 6.10
N LEU A 294 -26.25 18.44 5.28
CA LEU A 294 -25.41 19.65 5.39
C LEU A 294 -25.77 20.53 6.59
N ARG A 295 -26.93 20.26 7.23
CA ARG A 295 -27.33 20.91 8.49
C ARG A 295 -26.85 20.13 9.71
N GLU A 296 -26.62 18.83 9.56
CA GLU A 296 -26.22 17.91 10.62
C GLU A 296 -24.69 17.82 10.77
N TYR A 297 -23.96 17.83 9.64
CA TYR A 297 -22.51 17.65 9.62
C TYR A 297 -21.77 18.89 9.13
N ASN A 298 -20.51 19.00 9.54
CA ASN A 298 -19.57 19.93 8.92
C ASN A 298 -19.34 19.50 7.45
N PRO A 299 -19.38 20.41 6.47
CA PRO A 299 -19.13 20.12 5.06
C PRO A 299 -17.84 19.33 4.75
N SER A 300 -16.82 19.43 5.62
CA SER A 300 -15.57 18.69 5.45
C SER A 300 -15.58 17.26 5.99
N ASN A 301 -16.56 16.90 6.82
CA ASN A 301 -16.55 15.66 7.61
C ASN A 301 -17.91 14.93 7.54
N ILE A 302 -18.55 14.90 6.37
CA ILE A 302 -19.81 14.17 6.18
C ILE A 302 -19.47 12.67 6.08
N PRO A 303 -19.92 11.82 7.00
CA PRO A 303 -19.52 10.42 7.01
C PRO A 303 -20.00 9.66 5.77
N ASN A 304 -19.12 8.86 5.18
CA ASN A 304 -19.48 7.94 4.10
C ASN A 304 -20.27 6.75 4.64
N LYS A 305 -21.57 6.74 4.35
CA LYS A 305 -22.51 5.69 4.79
C LYS A 305 -22.22 4.33 4.16
N LEU A 306 -21.39 4.26 3.11
CA LEU A 306 -20.95 3.00 2.52
C LEU A 306 -20.21 2.10 3.54
N TYR A 307 -19.51 2.69 4.51
CA TYR A 307 -18.88 1.95 5.61
C TYR A 307 -19.88 1.20 6.49
N ARG A 308 -21.08 1.75 6.66
CA ARG A 308 -22.17 1.09 7.38
C ARG A 308 -22.86 0.03 6.53
N GLU A 309 -23.00 0.30 5.23
CA GLU A 309 -23.65 -0.60 4.28
C GLU A 309 -22.84 -1.88 4.03
N LEU A 310 -21.55 -1.74 3.74
CA LEU A 310 -20.66 -2.87 3.41
C LEU A 310 -19.97 -3.47 4.64
N GLY A 311 -19.92 -2.74 5.75
CA GLY A 311 -19.14 -3.11 6.94
C GLY A 311 -17.71 -2.58 6.89
N ILE A 312 -17.16 -2.29 8.08
CA ILE A 312 -15.80 -1.75 8.21
C ILE A 312 -14.76 -2.74 7.69
N GLU A 313 -15.01 -4.04 7.84
CA GLU A 313 -14.11 -5.10 7.41
C GLU A 313 -13.96 -5.14 5.89
N THR A 314 -15.10 -5.12 5.18
CA THR A 314 -15.13 -5.06 3.72
C THR A 314 -14.48 -3.78 3.20
N MET A 315 -14.78 -2.62 3.82
CA MET A 315 -14.15 -1.35 3.45
C MET A 315 -12.64 -1.34 3.71
N THR A 316 -12.17 -2.00 4.76
CA THR A 316 -10.75 -2.15 5.05
C THR A 316 -10.08 -2.99 3.96
N LEU A 317 -10.72 -4.09 3.52
CA LEU A 317 -10.21 -4.94 2.46
C LEU A 317 -10.16 -4.21 1.11
N PHE A 318 -11.17 -3.41 0.80
CA PHE A 318 -11.17 -2.51 -0.36
C PHE A 318 -9.97 -1.55 -0.31
N ASN A 319 -9.78 -0.87 0.81
CA ASN A 319 -8.66 0.06 0.99
C ASN A 319 -7.31 -0.63 0.81
N ASP A 320 -7.13 -1.81 1.41
CA ASP A 320 -5.92 -2.62 1.31
C ASP A 320 -5.56 -3.00 -0.13
N LEU A 321 -6.55 -3.45 -0.91
CA LEU A 321 -6.32 -3.90 -2.28
C LEU A 321 -6.13 -2.75 -3.28
N PHE A 322 -6.78 -1.60 -3.06
CA PHE A 322 -6.87 -0.55 -4.08
C PHE A 322 -6.18 0.76 -3.70
N ILE A 323 -6.21 1.18 -2.44
CA ILE A 323 -5.80 2.54 -2.02
C ILE A 323 -4.44 2.55 -1.33
N MET A 324 -4.22 1.63 -0.39
CA MET A 324 -3.07 1.67 0.51
C MET A 324 -1.74 1.72 -0.26
N GLY A 325 -0.88 2.68 0.08
CA GLY A 325 0.34 2.97 -0.68
C GLY A 325 1.31 1.79 -0.74
N CYS A 326 1.38 1.02 0.35
CA CYS A 326 2.17 -0.20 0.44
C CYS A 326 1.41 -1.47 -0.03
N GLY A 327 0.15 -1.32 -0.41
CA GLY A 327 -0.71 -2.42 -0.86
C GLY A 327 -0.55 -2.75 -2.35
N PRO A 328 -1.25 -3.80 -2.80
CA PRO A 328 -1.31 -4.23 -4.20
C PRO A 328 -1.63 -3.10 -5.19
N ARG A 329 -2.51 -2.16 -4.80
CA ARG A 329 -3.00 -1.08 -5.67
C ARG A 329 -3.41 -1.62 -7.04
N ILE A 330 -4.17 -2.72 -7.01
CA ILE A 330 -4.44 -3.57 -8.18
C ILE A 330 -5.02 -2.71 -9.30
N ARG A 331 -6.01 -1.88 -8.98
CA ARG A 331 -6.70 -1.03 -9.95
C ARG A 331 -5.75 -0.07 -10.67
N ASP A 332 -4.97 0.70 -9.91
CA ASP A 332 -4.06 1.72 -10.48
C ASP A 332 -3.00 1.06 -11.35
N ARG A 333 -2.30 0.06 -10.82
CA ARG A 333 -1.15 -0.54 -11.47
C ARG A 333 -1.54 -1.40 -12.69
N THR A 334 -2.68 -2.07 -12.62
CA THR A 334 -3.24 -2.79 -13.77
C THR A 334 -3.61 -1.84 -14.90
N SER A 335 -4.31 -0.74 -14.59
CA SER A 335 -4.75 0.21 -15.60
C SER A 335 -3.59 0.97 -16.25
N HIS A 336 -2.42 1.06 -15.57
CA HIS A 336 -1.25 1.83 -16.02
C HIS A 336 -0.11 1.03 -16.66
N GLY A 337 -0.35 -0.24 -16.99
CA GLY A 337 0.66 -1.07 -17.67
C GLY A 337 1.76 -1.62 -16.77
N GLU A 338 1.72 -1.37 -15.45
CA GLU A 338 2.76 -1.82 -14.51
C GLU A 338 2.71 -3.32 -14.22
N LEU A 339 1.52 -3.94 -14.34
CA LEU A 339 1.31 -5.36 -14.04
C LEU A 339 1.25 -6.24 -15.29
N ASN A 340 1.83 -5.80 -16.42
CA ASN A 340 1.81 -6.58 -17.66
C ASN A 340 2.49 -7.95 -17.54
N ALA A 341 3.43 -8.13 -16.60
CA ALA A 341 3.97 -9.45 -16.30
C ALA A 341 2.88 -10.41 -15.81
N TYR A 342 1.98 -9.94 -14.94
CA TYR A 342 0.88 -10.72 -14.39
C TYR A 342 -0.16 -11.11 -15.43
N LEU A 343 -0.37 -10.30 -16.46
CA LEU A 343 -1.24 -10.64 -17.60
C LEU A 343 -0.82 -11.94 -18.32
N THR A 344 0.46 -12.30 -18.24
CA THR A 344 1.02 -13.44 -18.98
C THR A 344 1.20 -14.71 -18.15
N MET A 345 0.85 -14.66 -16.86
CA MET A 345 1.01 -15.78 -15.94
C MET A 345 -0.28 -16.07 -15.17
N ASP A 346 -0.34 -17.23 -14.55
CA ASP A 346 -1.41 -17.55 -13.62
C ASP A 346 -1.21 -16.79 -12.30
N VAL A 347 -2.17 -15.94 -11.95
CA VAL A 347 -2.16 -15.17 -10.71
C VAL A 347 -2.92 -15.84 -9.57
N THR A 348 -3.55 -17.00 -9.79
CA THR A 348 -4.23 -17.73 -8.70
C THR A 348 -3.33 -18.08 -7.50
N PRO A 349 -2.00 -18.28 -7.65
CA PRO A 349 -1.12 -18.49 -6.50
C PRO A 349 -0.77 -17.22 -5.72
N GLU A 350 -1.09 -16.03 -6.25
CA GLU A 350 -0.71 -14.77 -5.61
C GLU A 350 -1.59 -14.49 -4.37
N PRO A 351 -1.00 -14.13 -3.22
CA PRO A 351 -1.79 -13.88 -2.00
C PRO A 351 -2.84 -12.79 -2.13
N TRP A 352 -2.54 -11.73 -2.89
CA TRP A 352 -3.49 -10.64 -3.14
C TRP A 352 -4.67 -11.08 -4.02
N PHE A 353 -4.49 -12.13 -4.85
CA PHE A 353 -5.55 -12.65 -5.70
C PHE A 353 -6.62 -13.34 -4.86
N ASP A 354 -6.23 -14.11 -3.85
CA ASP A 354 -7.18 -14.72 -2.91
C ASP A 354 -8.01 -13.66 -2.18
N LEU A 355 -7.38 -12.59 -1.70
CA LEU A 355 -8.05 -11.44 -1.09
C LEU A 355 -9.05 -10.78 -2.05
N TYR A 356 -8.63 -10.56 -3.30
CA TYR A 356 -9.48 -9.98 -4.35
C TYR A 356 -10.67 -10.88 -4.69
N ALA A 357 -10.42 -12.17 -4.89
CA ALA A 357 -11.43 -13.19 -5.14
C ALA A 357 -12.50 -13.22 -4.04
N ARG A 358 -12.07 -13.27 -2.78
CA ARG A 358 -12.95 -13.26 -1.60
C ARG A 358 -13.81 -12.02 -1.53
N LEU A 359 -13.22 -10.86 -1.85
CA LEU A 359 -13.93 -9.61 -1.92
C LEU A 359 -15.04 -9.65 -2.98
N ILE A 360 -14.73 -10.09 -4.21
CA ILE A 360 -15.72 -10.24 -5.29
C ILE A 360 -16.84 -11.21 -4.89
N VAL A 361 -16.51 -12.37 -4.34
CA VAL A 361 -17.52 -13.35 -3.90
C VAL A 361 -18.39 -12.75 -2.80
N HIS A 362 -17.80 -12.04 -1.84
CA HIS A 362 -18.53 -11.46 -0.72
C HIS A 362 -19.51 -10.39 -1.16
N ILE A 363 -19.08 -9.43 -1.97
CA ILE A 363 -19.95 -8.33 -2.42
C ILE A 363 -21.08 -8.86 -3.32
N LEU A 364 -20.81 -9.85 -4.17
CA LEU A 364 -21.86 -10.49 -4.95
C LEU A 364 -22.86 -11.24 -4.04
N ALA A 365 -22.37 -11.97 -3.03
CA ALA A 365 -23.19 -12.71 -2.07
C ALA A 365 -24.03 -11.80 -1.16
N GLN A 366 -23.48 -10.67 -0.71
CA GLN A 366 -24.14 -9.74 0.20
C GLN A 366 -25.47 -9.19 -0.37
N TYR A 367 -25.56 -9.08 -1.69
CA TYR A 367 -26.75 -8.57 -2.39
C TYR A 367 -27.54 -9.66 -3.12
N MET A 368 -27.31 -10.94 -2.81
CA MET A 368 -28.08 -12.05 -3.35
C MET A 368 -29.51 -12.04 -2.81
N THR A 369 -30.50 -12.23 -3.69
CA THR A 369 -31.89 -12.44 -3.26
C THR A 369 -32.06 -13.86 -2.71
N LEU A 370 -32.35 -13.97 -1.41
CA LEU A 370 -32.65 -15.23 -0.73
C LEU A 370 -34.04 -15.74 -1.13
N GLU A 371 -34.16 -16.37 -2.29
CA GLU A 371 -35.40 -17.07 -2.68
C GLU A 371 -35.30 -18.60 -2.47
N ASP A 372 -34.09 -19.16 -2.43
CA ASP A 372 -33.86 -20.58 -2.17
C ASP A 372 -32.87 -20.77 -1.02
N GLY A 373 -33.32 -21.35 0.09
CA GLY A 373 -32.56 -21.54 1.33
C GLY A 373 -31.39 -22.53 1.27
N SER A 374 -30.77 -22.76 0.12
CA SER A 374 -29.50 -23.48 0.03
C SER A 374 -28.34 -22.51 0.28
N ALA A 375 -28.02 -22.26 1.54
CA ALA A 375 -26.78 -21.58 1.89
C ALA A 375 -25.62 -22.46 1.38
N CYS A 376 -24.87 -21.97 0.39
CA CYS A 376 -23.65 -22.63 -0.07
C CYS A 376 -22.60 -22.43 1.01
N THR A 377 -22.09 -23.52 1.58
CA THR A 377 -21.12 -23.50 2.70
C THR A 377 -19.90 -22.62 2.39
N PHE A 378 -19.48 -22.59 1.13
CA PHE A 378 -18.42 -21.72 0.62
C PHE A 378 -18.71 -20.21 0.81
N LEU A 379 -19.95 -19.76 0.62
CA LEU A 379 -20.33 -18.36 0.82
C LEU A 379 -20.34 -17.98 2.29
N ASP A 380 -20.80 -18.88 3.15
CA ASP A 380 -20.80 -18.68 4.61
C ASP A 380 -19.39 -18.63 5.18
N GLU A 381 -18.50 -19.52 4.72
CA GLU A 381 -17.08 -19.51 5.06
C GLU A 381 -16.41 -18.20 4.62
N ASN A 382 -16.69 -17.73 3.40
CA ASN A 382 -16.16 -16.46 2.91
C ASN A 382 -16.68 -15.26 3.73
N ALA A 383 -17.98 -15.22 4.03
CA ALA A 383 -18.57 -14.16 4.84
C ALA A 383 -18.05 -14.16 6.29
N SER A 384 -17.86 -15.34 6.88
CA SER A 384 -17.25 -15.49 8.21
C SER A 384 -15.81 -15.00 8.23
N TRP A 385 -15.06 -15.26 7.15
CA TRP A 385 -13.69 -14.80 7.02
C TRP A 385 -13.62 -13.27 6.91
N ILE A 386 -14.43 -12.65 6.04
CA ILE A 386 -14.42 -11.18 5.91
C ILE A 386 -14.81 -10.50 7.22
N LYS A 387 -15.78 -11.03 7.99
CA LYS A 387 -16.09 -10.51 9.34
C LYS A 387 -14.92 -10.56 10.31
N GLN A 388 -13.94 -11.41 10.05
CA GLN A 388 -12.71 -11.48 10.84
C GLN A 388 -11.61 -10.57 10.28
N TYR A 389 -11.82 -9.86 9.18
CA TYR A 389 -10.87 -8.94 8.57
C TYR A 389 -11.02 -7.52 9.13
N THR A 390 -10.54 -7.27 10.34
CA THR A 390 -10.81 -6.01 11.06
C THR A 390 -9.67 -4.98 11.00
N THR A 391 -8.58 -5.27 10.29
CA THR A 391 -7.34 -4.48 10.33
C THR A 391 -6.76 -4.32 8.95
N SER A 392 -6.31 -3.10 8.61
CA SER A 392 -5.53 -2.87 7.41
C SER A 392 -4.18 -3.57 7.55
N HIS A 393 -3.76 -4.27 6.50
CA HIS A 393 -2.49 -5.00 6.43
C HIS A 393 -1.44 -4.22 5.65
N PHE A 394 -1.87 -3.29 4.79
CA PHE A 394 -0.99 -2.52 3.92
C PHE A 394 -0.91 -1.03 4.26
N ASP A 395 -1.55 -0.59 5.33
CA ASP A 395 -1.31 0.75 5.85
C ASP A 395 0.16 0.92 6.25
N GLU A 396 0.66 2.15 6.18
CA GLU A 396 2.07 2.43 6.39
C GLU A 396 2.56 2.02 7.78
N TRP A 397 1.67 2.02 8.78
CA TRP A 397 2.00 1.61 10.13
C TRP A 397 2.19 0.10 10.25
N SER A 398 1.30 -0.70 9.67
CA SER A 398 1.46 -2.16 9.59
C SER A 398 2.77 -2.55 8.91
N VAL A 399 3.15 -1.84 7.84
CA VAL A 399 4.44 -2.06 7.17
C VAL A 399 5.63 -1.67 8.06
N LEU A 400 5.55 -0.53 8.74
CA LEU A 400 6.58 -0.11 9.68
C LEU A 400 6.82 -1.17 10.77
N MET A 401 5.73 -1.74 11.30
CA MET A 401 5.78 -2.80 12.31
C MET A 401 6.39 -4.09 11.78
N LYS A 402 6.07 -4.47 10.54
CA LYS A 402 6.70 -5.62 9.86
C LYS A 402 8.22 -5.43 9.75
N GLU A 403 8.66 -4.26 9.29
CA GLU A 403 10.09 -3.95 9.14
C GLU A 403 10.82 -3.90 10.49
N ALA A 404 10.17 -3.38 11.54
CA ALA A 404 10.71 -3.42 12.90
C ALA A 404 10.89 -4.85 13.41
N ALA A 405 9.86 -5.69 13.24
CA ALA A 405 9.92 -7.10 13.64
C ALA A 405 10.99 -7.88 12.85
N ARG A 406 11.20 -7.55 11.58
CA ARG A 406 12.25 -8.17 10.75
C ARG A 406 13.65 -7.81 11.24
N CYS A 407 13.89 -6.54 11.56
CA CYS A 407 15.16 -6.10 12.16
C CYS A 407 15.45 -6.87 13.45
N HIS A 408 14.44 -7.04 14.31
CA HIS A 408 14.57 -7.79 15.55
C HIS A 408 14.89 -9.28 15.30
N SER A 409 14.16 -9.95 14.39
CA SER A 409 14.42 -11.35 14.04
C SER A 409 15.85 -11.58 13.55
N LEU A 410 16.37 -10.68 12.71
CA LEU A 410 17.76 -10.73 12.25
C LEU A 410 18.76 -10.58 13.40
N LEU A 411 18.51 -9.66 14.34
CA LEU A 411 19.35 -9.48 15.53
C LEU A 411 19.31 -10.74 16.43
N SER A 412 18.13 -11.32 16.66
CA SER A 412 17.99 -12.55 17.45
C SER A 412 18.69 -13.75 16.81
N SER A 413 18.68 -13.87 15.47
CA SER A 413 19.36 -14.95 14.76
C SER A 413 20.88 -14.94 14.94
N TYR A 414 21.48 -13.76 15.15
CA TYR A 414 22.91 -13.66 15.47
C TYR A 414 23.22 -14.20 16.87
N LEU A 415 22.35 -13.90 17.84
CA LEU A 415 22.52 -14.36 19.23
C LEU A 415 22.48 -15.89 19.34
N SER A 416 21.64 -16.57 18.54
CA SER A 416 21.56 -18.03 18.52
C SER A 416 22.77 -18.72 17.84
N ILE A 417 23.45 -18.06 16.91
CA ILE A 417 24.71 -18.58 16.33
C ILE A 417 25.82 -18.63 17.39
N LYS A 418 25.80 -17.72 18.38
CA LYS A 418 26.79 -17.66 19.47
C LYS A 418 26.63 -18.82 20.46
N THR A 419 25.38 -19.24 20.75
CA THR A 419 25.11 -20.32 21.73
C THR A 419 25.51 -21.72 21.24
N HIS A 420 25.68 -21.91 19.93
CA HIS A 420 26.16 -23.17 19.35
C HIS A 420 27.66 -23.22 19.06
N SER A 421 28.40 -22.11 19.23
CA SER A 421 29.81 -22.00 18.82
C SER A 421 30.82 -21.75 19.95
N THR A 422 30.40 -21.72 21.23
CA THR A 422 31.32 -21.56 22.36
C THR A 422 31.31 -22.78 23.28
N SER A 423 32.47 -23.43 23.35
CA SER A 423 32.91 -24.13 24.56
C SER A 423 32.83 -23.16 25.75
N LYS A 424 32.31 -23.66 26.87
CA LYS A 424 32.25 -23.01 28.18
C LYS A 424 33.57 -22.27 28.49
N ASP A 425 33.53 -20.96 28.71
CA ASP A 425 33.68 -20.44 30.08
C ASP A 425 33.76 -18.91 30.26
N ASP A 426 33.91 -18.02 29.26
CA ASP A 426 34.04 -16.56 29.57
C ASP A 426 33.16 -15.57 28.77
N ASP A 427 32.64 -15.92 27.58
CA ASP A 427 31.94 -14.95 26.70
C ASP A 427 30.42 -14.81 26.94
N GLN A 428 29.88 -15.52 27.94
CA GLN A 428 28.44 -15.59 28.25
C GLN A 428 27.98 -14.45 29.18
N ALA A 429 28.91 -13.88 29.97
CA ALA A 429 28.62 -12.76 30.88
C ALA A 429 28.36 -11.45 30.12
N ASP A 430 29.19 -11.14 29.12
CA ASP A 430 29.08 -9.87 28.37
C ASP A 430 27.76 -9.75 27.59
N ALA A 431 27.28 -10.83 26.96
CA ALA A 431 26.04 -10.77 26.17
C ALA A 431 24.78 -10.55 27.03
N CYS A 432 24.75 -11.11 28.23
CA CYS A 432 23.66 -10.89 29.20
C CYS A 432 23.71 -9.48 29.80
N GLU A 433 24.90 -8.93 30.01
CA GLU A 433 25.10 -7.56 30.50
C GLU A 433 24.63 -6.51 29.47
N TRP A 434 24.80 -6.76 28.17
CA TRP A 434 24.27 -5.90 27.10
C TRP A 434 22.75 -5.97 26.93
N ILE A 435 22.14 -7.14 27.17
CA ILE A 435 20.67 -7.28 27.26
C ILE A 435 20.16 -6.46 28.44
N GLU A 436 20.85 -6.47 29.58
CA GLU A 436 20.51 -5.64 30.75
C GLU A 436 20.68 -4.12 30.50
N ILE A 437 21.67 -3.70 29.69
CA ILE A 437 21.87 -2.29 29.32
C ILE A 437 20.76 -1.77 28.40
N ILE A 438 20.23 -2.62 27.52
CA ILE A 438 19.02 -2.33 26.73
C ILE A 438 17.76 -2.27 27.63
N HIS A 439 17.81 -2.87 28.83
CA HIS A 439 16.66 -3.09 29.73
C HIS A 439 16.48 -2.07 30.89
N ARG A 440 17.16 -0.91 30.93
CA ARG A 440 16.85 0.14 31.93
C ARG A 440 16.22 1.40 31.35
N PRO A 441 15.20 1.99 32.02
CA PRO A 441 13.90 2.19 31.38
C PRO A 441 13.49 3.66 31.26
N LYS A 442 12.73 3.96 30.19
CA LYS A 442 11.56 4.88 30.21
C LYS A 442 10.76 4.95 28.89
N GLY A 443 11.06 4.14 27.87
CA GLY A 443 10.31 4.16 26.60
C GLY A 443 9.98 2.81 25.96
N ALA A 444 10.26 1.69 26.64
CA ALA A 444 10.09 0.35 26.08
C ALA A 444 8.66 -0.17 26.30
N ILE A 445 7.71 0.32 25.51
CA ILE A 445 6.36 -0.26 25.47
C ILE A 445 6.22 -1.19 24.26
N VAL A 446 6.88 -0.88 23.14
CA VAL A 446 6.80 -1.68 21.92
C VAL A 446 7.83 -2.80 21.95
N PHE A 447 9.08 -2.54 22.36
CA PHE A 447 10.11 -3.58 22.42
C PHE A 447 9.90 -4.58 23.57
N THR A 448 9.43 -4.15 24.75
CA THR A 448 9.04 -5.10 25.82
C THR A 448 7.79 -5.90 25.42
N SER A 449 6.88 -5.35 24.61
CA SER A 449 5.74 -6.10 24.05
C SER A 449 6.18 -7.10 22.97
N ILE A 450 7.13 -6.75 22.10
CA ILE A 450 7.69 -7.63 21.06
C ILE A 450 8.59 -8.73 21.67
N GLU A 451 9.29 -8.42 22.75
CA GLU A 451 10.10 -9.37 23.52
C GLU A 451 9.25 -10.31 24.36
N ILE A 452 8.16 -9.84 25.00
CA ILE A 452 7.12 -10.69 25.60
C ILE A 452 6.41 -11.55 24.53
N MET A 453 6.28 -11.04 23.30
CA MET A 453 5.73 -11.79 22.17
C MET A 453 6.64 -12.93 21.68
N LEU A 454 7.97 -12.85 21.88
CA LEU A 454 8.92 -13.77 21.21
C LEU A 454 9.88 -14.55 22.13
N LEU A 455 10.17 -14.11 23.37
CA LEU A 455 11.11 -14.79 24.27
C LEU A 455 10.50 -15.87 25.19
N GLN A 456 9.18 -16.08 25.20
CA GLN A 456 8.57 -17.15 25.99
C GLN A 456 7.72 -18.08 25.13
N HIS A 457 8.03 -19.38 25.18
CA HIS A 457 7.31 -20.46 24.52
C HIS A 457 5.82 -20.47 24.91
N SER A 458 4.97 -19.85 24.09
CA SER A 458 3.65 -20.36 23.76
C SER A 458 3.04 -19.52 22.64
N LYS A 459 2.86 -20.15 21.47
CA LYS A 459 2.03 -19.69 20.35
C LYS A 459 0.68 -19.08 20.82
N GLU A 460 0.13 -19.58 21.93
CA GLU A 460 -1.13 -19.17 22.54
C GLU A 460 -1.15 -17.76 23.18
N ARG A 461 -0.03 -17.23 23.71
CA ARG A 461 0.01 -15.87 24.29
C ARG A 461 0.30 -14.78 23.25
N LEU A 462 1.06 -15.10 22.20
CA LEU A 462 1.20 -14.28 20.99
C LEU A 462 -0.18 -14.05 20.35
N LEU A 463 -0.98 -15.11 20.22
CA LEU A 463 -2.38 -15.07 19.78
C LEU A 463 -3.26 -14.20 20.70
N LYS A 464 -3.00 -14.19 22.02
CA LYS A 464 -3.76 -13.40 23.02
C LYS A 464 -3.40 -11.91 23.04
N CYS A 465 -2.15 -11.53 22.76
CA CYS A 465 -1.73 -10.12 22.71
C CYS A 465 -2.09 -9.47 21.38
N LEU A 466 -1.94 -10.18 20.26
CA LEU A 466 -2.38 -9.69 18.95
C LEU A 466 -3.90 -9.52 18.90
N SER A 467 -4.67 -10.43 19.52
CA SER A 467 -6.13 -10.26 19.67
C SER A 467 -6.53 -9.10 20.60
N SER A 468 -5.75 -8.82 21.64
CA SER A 468 -5.94 -7.63 22.49
C SER A 468 -5.64 -6.33 21.73
N TRP A 469 -4.61 -6.30 20.89
CA TRP A 469 -4.21 -5.13 20.10
C TRP A 469 -5.19 -4.82 18.95
N ARG A 470 -5.75 -5.87 18.34
CA ARG A 470 -6.81 -5.79 17.32
C ARG A 470 -8.09 -5.08 17.78
N SER A 471 -8.29 -4.89 19.08
CA SER A 471 -9.52 -4.33 19.67
C SER A 471 -9.66 -2.79 19.61
N GLY A 472 -8.79 -2.08 18.89
CA GLY A 472 -9.10 -0.74 18.36
C GLY A 472 -9.13 0.44 19.35
N LYS A 473 -8.47 0.36 20.52
CA LYS A 473 -8.51 1.44 21.53
C LYS A 473 -7.61 2.67 21.27
N SER A 474 -7.09 2.85 20.05
CA SER A 474 -6.14 3.93 19.74
C SER A 474 -6.41 4.54 18.37
N LYS A 475 -7.55 5.21 18.22
CA LYS A 475 -7.75 6.20 17.14
C LYS A 475 -7.85 7.57 17.81
N ASP A 476 -6.71 8.20 18.10
CA ASP A 476 -6.71 9.58 18.62
C ASP A 476 -5.68 10.49 17.92
N SER A 477 -6.10 11.75 17.81
CA SER A 477 -5.61 12.80 16.90
C SER A 477 -4.12 13.17 16.98
N GLY A 478 -3.38 12.70 17.99
CA GLY A 478 -1.92 12.91 18.12
C GLY A 478 -1.08 12.10 17.12
N ALA A 479 -1.61 10.97 16.62
CA ALA A 479 -0.93 10.12 15.63
C ALA A 479 -0.77 10.80 14.25
N LEU A 480 -1.65 11.74 13.90
CA LEU A 480 -1.67 12.37 12.57
C LEU A 480 -0.41 13.21 12.26
N ALA A 481 0.23 13.80 13.27
CA ALA A 481 1.41 14.63 13.07
C ALA A 481 2.68 13.81 12.72
N TYR A 482 2.79 12.59 13.24
CA TYR A 482 3.87 11.64 12.89
C TYR A 482 3.50 10.78 11.67
N ALA A 483 2.20 10.60 11.39
CA ALA A 483 1.69 9.84 10.25
C ALA A 483 2.14 10.42 8.89
N ASN A 484 2.32 11.74 8.78
CA ASN A 484 2.70 12.41 7.53
C ASN A 484 4.09 12.03 6.98
N ASN A 485 4.88 11.24 7.71
CA ASN A 485 6.25 10.88 7.34
C ASN A 485 6.58 9.38 7.47
N ILE A 486 5.59 8.51 7.70
CA ILE A 486 5.82 7.07 7.87
C ILE A 486 6.62 6.43 6.71
N PRO A 487 6.39 6.78 5.41
CA PRO A 487 7.18 6.22 4.31
C PRO A 487 8.70 6.42 4.47
N ALA A 488 9.12 7.53 5.05
CA ALA A 488 10.53 7.77 5.27
C ALA A 488 11.10 7.02 6.47
N TRP A 489 10.29 6.76 7.49
CA TRP A 489 10.68 5.86 8.58
C TRP A 489 10.82 4.42 8.09
N ILE A 490 9.92 3.95 7.21
CA ILE A 490 10.06 2.64 6.54
C ILE A 490 11.42 2.52 5.84
N LEU A 491 11.83 3.54 5.06
CA LEU A 491 13.14 3.56 4.39
C LEU A 491 14.31 3.49 5.38
N ILE A 492 14.20 4.16 6.53
CA ILE A 492 15.21 4.09 7.60
C ILE A 492 15.29 2.68 8.20
N PHE A 493 14.14 2.05 8.50
CA PHE A 493 14.11 0.67 8.98
C PHE A 493 14.72 -0.30 7.96
N GLN A 494 14.40 -0.17 6.68
CA GLN A 494 15.00 -0.96 5.60
C GLN A 494 16.51 -0.75 5.51
N GLY A 495 16.99 0.49 5.69
CA GLY A 495 18.42 0.79 5.78
C GLY A 495 19.11 0.10 6.96
N ILE A 496 18.48 0.13 8.14
CA ILE A 496 18.98 -0.57 9.34
C ILE A 496 18.98 -2.09 9.11
N GLN A 497 17.90 -2.64 8.56
CA GLN A 497 17.78 -4.05 8.19
C GLN A 497 18.94 -4.47 7.27
N PHE A 498 19.18 -3.70 6.20
CA PHE A 498 20.26 -3.97 5.25
C PHE A 498 21.63 -3.96 5.93
N ALA A 499 21.87 -3.01 6.85
CA ALA A 499 23.09 -2.97 7.64
C ALA A 499 23.26 -4.21 8.53
N ILE A 500 22.19 -4.63 9.23
CA ILE A 500 22.20 -5.86 10.06
C ILE A 500 22.50 -7.08 9.19
N GLN A 501 21.80 -7.24 8.05
CA GLN A 501 22.00 -8.36 7.12
C GLN A 501 23.44 -8.40 6.60
N LYS A 502 24.01 -7.26 6.21
CA LYS A 502 25.41 -7.18 5.76
C LYS A 502 26.38 -7.67 6.83
N VAL A 503 26.16 -7.27 8.09
CA VAL A 503 26.99 -7.72 9.21
C VAL A 503 26.84 -9.24 9.38
N THR A 504 25.62 -9.74 9.54
CA THR A 504 25.34 -11.16 9.80
C THR A 504 25.79 -12.09 8.67
N ILE A 505 25.55 -11.74 7.40
CA ILE A 505 25.98 -12.54 6.24
C ILE A 505 27.51 -12.60 6.19
N LYS A 506 28.19 -11.45 6.30
CA LYS A 506 29.66 -11.40 6.24
C LYS A 506 30.29 -12.25 7.34
N ILE A 507 29.71 -12.25 8.54
CA ILE A 507 30.18 -13.07 9.66
C ILE A 507 29.93 -14.54 9.40
N SER A 508 28.72 -14.91 8.98
CA SER A 508 28.36 -16.30 8.67
C SER A 508 29.28 -16.87 7.59
N THR A 509 29.49 -16.14 6.49
CA THR A 509 30.39 -16.55 5.41
C THR A 509 31.83 -16.69 5.90
N LEU A 510 32.37 -15.71 6.62
CA LEU A 510 33.74 -15.79 7.13
C LEU A 510 33.90 -16.92 8.16
N SER A 511 32.91 -17.15 9.02
CA SER A 511 32.90 -18.26 9.97
C SER A 511 32.87 -19.63 9.27
N GLN A 512 32.01 -19.80 8.26
CA GLN A 512 31.96 -21.02 7.44
C GLN A 512 33.27 -21.26 6.69
N GLN A 513 33.84 -20.23 6.07
CA GLN A 513 35.14 -20.32 5.39
C GLN A 513 36.28 -20.61 6.37
N LEU A 514 36.20 -20.14 7.62
CA LEU A 514 37.16 -20.48 8.67
C LEU A 514 37.10 -21.96 9.01
N VAL A 515 35.89 -22.50 9.23
CA VAL A 515 35.65 -23.93 9.50
C VAL A 515 36.12 -24.81 8.35
N GLN A 516 35.84 -24.40 7.11
CA GLN A 516 36.26 -25.11 5.89
C GLN A 516 37.76 -24.92 5.55
N ARG A 517 38.50 -24.15 6.35
CA ARG A 517 39.92 -23.80 6.12
C ARG A 517 40.18 -23.12 4.78
N GLN A 518 39.18 -22.42 4.23
CA GLN A 518 39.24 -21.74 2.93
C GLN A 518 39.62 -20.25 3.04
N LEU A 519 39.77 -19.70 4.25
CA LEU A 519 40.16 -18.30 4.44
C LEU A 519 41.62 -18.04 4.06
N SER A 520 41.84 -16.99 3.27
CA SER A 520 43.18 -16.42 3.08
C SER A 520 43.73 -15.85 4.39
N SER A 521 45.06 -15.78 4.53
CA SER A 521 45.72 -15.19 5.72
C SER A 521 45.24 -13.76 6.00
N ARG A 522 45.06 -12.94 4.95
CA ARG A 522 44.53 -11.58 5.04
C ARG A 522 43.08 -11.56 5.54
N ALA A 523 42.22 -12.42 4.99
CA ALA A 523 40.82 -12.50 5.39
C ALA A 523 40.66 -13.03 6.83
N ARG A 524 41.50 -13.99 7.25
CA ARG A 524 41.55 -14.48 8.63
C ARG A 524 41.94 -13.37 9.60
N LYS A 525 43.02 -12.61 9.33
CA LYS A 525 43.44 -11.49 10.18
C LYS A 525 42.36 -10.41 10.27
N GLN A 526 41.67 -10.14 9.16
CA GLN A 526 40.55 -9.19 9.14
C GLN A 526 39.35 -9.71 9.94
N PHE A 527 39.02 -11.00 9.84
CA PHE A 527 37.94 -11.63 10.61
C PHE A 527 38.23 -11.59 12.11
N GLU A 528 39.42 -11.99 12.55
CA GLU A 528 39.83 -11.93 13.96
C GLU A 528 39.81 -10.51 14.52
N SER A 529 40.23 -9.52 13.72
CA SER A 529 40.16 -8.11 14.12
C SER A 529 38.73 -7.57 14.21
N MET A 530 37.80 -8.13 13.43
CA MET A 530 36.40 -7.70 13.36
C MET A 530 35.54 -8.39 14.42
N ARG A 531 35.84 -9.65 14.72
CA ARG A 531 35.09 -10.53 15.62
C ARG A 531 34.68 -9.87 16.95
N PRO A 532 35.59 -9.23 17.72
CA PRO A 532 35.21 -8.62 19.01
C PRO A 532 34.36 -7.36 18.86
N GLN A 533 34.33 -6.72 17.69
CA GLN A 533 33.60 -5.46 17.47
C GLN A 533 32.14 -5.70 17.06
N ILE A 534 31.80 -6.90 16.60
CA ILE A 534 30.48 -7.21 16.05
C ILE A 534 29.34 -6.94 17.03
N PRO A 535 29.38 -7.40 18.31
CA PRO A 535 28.30 -7.13 19.25
C PRO A 535 28.03 -5.63 19.40
N ARG A 536 29.10 -4.83 19.46
CA ARG A 536 29.03 -3.36 19.54
C ARG A 536 28.40 -2.76 18.29
N LEU A 537 28.81 -3.22 17.09
CA LEU A 537 28.25 -2.76 15.83
C LEU A 537 26.75 -3.06 15.69
N LEU A 538 26.33 -4.27 16.10
CA LEU A 538 24.90 -4.63 16.14
C LEU A 538 24.15 -3.85 17.22
N GLY A 539 24.78 -3.57 18.37
CA GLY A 539 24.25 -2.72 19.43
C GLY A 539 23.97 -1.29 18.97
N MET A 540 24.82 -0.70 18.13
CA MET A 540 24.56 0.63 17.53
C MET A 540 23.34 0.61 16.58
N LEU A 541 23.19 -0.44 15.78
CA LEU A 541 22.03 -0.60 14.89
C LEU A 541 20.74 -0.82 15.70
N ALA A 542 20.81 -1.62 16.78
CA ALA A 542 19.72 -1.76 17.74
C ALA A 542 19.39 -0.44 18.45
N GLY A 543 20.40 0.36 18.79
CA GLY A 543 20.24 1.70 19.35
C GLY A 543 19.51 2.64 18.39
N CYS A 544 19.71 2.53 17.07
CA CYS A 544 18.91 3.27 16.09
C CYS A 544 17.43 2.88 16.17
N LEU A 545 17.12 1.59 16.31
CA LEU A 545 15.73 1.11 16.44
C LEU A 545 15.09 1.62 17.73
N ALA A 546 15.83 1.61 18.85
CA ALA A 546 15.38 2.15 20.13
C ALA A 546 15.12 3.66 20.07
N LEU A 547 15.95 4.42 19.34
CA LEU A 547 15.70 5.84 19.08
C LEU A 547 14.41 6.05 18.29
N ILE A 548 14.14 5.22 17.28
CA ILE A 548 12.89 5.30 16.52
C ILE A 548 11.69 4.98 17.42
N GLU A 549 11.77 3.94 18.25
CA GLU A 549 10.72 3.64 19.22
C GLU A 549 10.45 4.83 20.15
N HIS A 550 11.52 5.38 20.75
CA HIS A 550 11.40 6.45 21.73
C HIS A 550 10.77 7.73 21.17
N PHE A 551 11.13 8.09 19.94
CA PHE A 551 10.71 9.36 19.34
C PHE A 551 9.49 9.26 18.43
N VAL A 552 9.16 8.07 17.93
CA VAL A 552 8.10 7.88 16.91
C VAL A 552 6.98 6.97 17.42
N LEU A 553 7.30 5.90 18.15
CA LEU A 553 6.31 4.87 18.53
C LEU A 553 5.75 5.06 19.95
N ALA A 554 6.48 5.74 20.83
CA ALA A 554 6.04 6.04 22.19
C ALA A 554 5.07 7.25 22.20
N ILE A 555 3.77 6.97 22.10
CA ILE A 555 2.71 7.98 22.32
C ILE A 555 2.72 8.39 23.81
N PRO A 556 2.63 9.69 24.16
CA PRO A 556 2.39 10.08 25.55
C PRO A 556 1.05 9.53 26.02
N ASP A 557 1.04 8.87 27.17
CA ASP A 557 -0.15 8.38 27.85
C ASP A 557 -1.10 9.57 28.17
N GLU A 558 -2.10 9.82 27.33
CA GLU A 558 -3.04 10.95 27.50
C GLU A 558 -3.88 10.83 28.78
N GLU A 559 -4.00 9.63 29.36
CA GLU A 559 -4.62 9.46 30.68
C GLU A 559 -3.89 10.27 31.77
N ALA A 560 -2.56 10.48 31.64
CA ALA A 560 -1.82 11.32 32.59
C ALA A 560 -2.15 12.81 32.42
N ILE A 561 -2.50 13.25 31.21
CA ILE A 561 -2.86 14.64 30.89
C ILE A 561 -4.32 14.91 31.32
N LEU A 562 -5.25 13.97 31.06
CA LEU A 562 -6.65 14.09 31.48
C LEU A 562 -6.80 14.06 33.01
N ARG A 563 -6.04 13.22 33.72
CA ARG A 563 -6.03 13.22 35.21
C ARG A 563 -5.56 14.53 35.81
N SER A 564 -4.70 15.29 35.12
CA SER A 564 -4.26 16.62 35.57
C SER A 564 -5.28 17.74 35.31
N SER A 565 -6.23 17.52 34.38
CA SER A 565 -7.28 18.49 34.04
C SER A 565 -8.52 18.39 34.93
N HIS A 566 -8.74 17.25 35.59
CA HIS A 566 -9.91 17.01 36.44
C HIS A 566 -9.70 17.41 37.92
N SER A 567 -8.52 17.91 38.30
CA SER A 567 -8.25 18.36 39.69
C SER A 567 -8.63 19.81 39.99
N TYR A 568 -9.18 20.57 39.02
CA TYR A 568 -9.50 21.99 39.18
C TYR A 568 -11.00 22.36 39.11
N SER A 569 -11.91 21.40 39.28
CA SER A 569 -13.36 21.68 39.31
C SER A 569 -14.10 20.90 40.40
N ALA A 570 -13.65 21.01 41.64
CA ALA A 570 -14.42 20.57 42.81
C ALA A 570 -14.32 21.60 43.93
N GLY A 571 -15.13 22.66 43.87
CA GLY A 571 -15.13 23.69 44.90
C GLY A 571 -16.15 24.81 44.67
N ALA A 572 -17.44 24.48 44.62
CA ALA A 572 -18.54 25.34 45.09
C ALA A 572 -19.88 24.63 44.85
N ALA A 573 -20.38 23.97 45.90
CA ALA A 573 -21.76 23.54 45.97
C ALA A 573 -22.62 24.70 46.49
N SER A 574 -23.63 25.13 45.72
CA SER A 574 -24.81 25.79 46.27
C SER A 574 -26.03 25.45 45.41
N THR A 575 -27.03 24.90 46.07
CA THR A 575 -28.32 24.40 45.59
C THR A 575 -29.22 25.48 44.96
N PRO A 576 -30.20 25.09 44.13
CA PRO A 576 -31.02 26.02 43.35
C PRO A 576 -32.27 26.46 44.11
N THR A 577 -32.71 27.70 43.87
CA THR A 577 -34.08 28.16 44.14
C THR A 577 -34.69 28.70 42.83
N PRO A 578 -35.98 28.43 42.54
CA PRO A 578 -36.60 28.82 41.27
C PRO A 578 -37.50 30.06 41.42
N SER A 579 -37.51 30.91 40.40
CA SER A 579 -38.51 31.97 40.02
C SER A 579 -37.74 33.09 39.31
N SER A 580 -38.27 33.93 38.42
CA SER A 580 -39.46 33.99 37.57
C SER A 580 -39.24 35.22 36.66
N SER A 581 -39.97 35.27 35.53
CA SER A 581 -40.47 36.48 34.84
C SER A 581 -39.51 37.51 34.18
N SER A 582 -39.80 37.71 32.87
CA SER A 582 -40.13 38.98 32.18
C SER A 582 -39.04 39.93 31.62
N SER A 583 -39.05 39.99 30.27
CA SER A 583 -39.23 41.16 29.39
C SER A 583 -38.14 42.23 29.16
N SER A 584 -38.03 42.58 27.87
CA SER A 584 -37.82 43.90 27.23
C SER A 584 -36.45 44.26 26.61
N SER A 585 -36.52 44.58 25.31
CA SER A 585 -35.54 45.20 24.38
C SER A 585 -35.34 46.72 24.68
N PRO A 586 -34.64 47.57 23.87
CA PRO A 586 -33.56 47.41 22.87
C PRO A 586 -32.37 48.43 22.99
N SER A 587 -31.18 48.11 22.44
CA SER A 587 -30.11 48.96 21.80
C SER A 587 -29.54 50.23 22.54
N PRO A 588 -28.43 50.92 22.13
CA PRO A 588 -27.55 50.81 20.95
C PRO A 588 -26.01 50.83 21.22
N SER A 589 -25.24 50.74 20.13
CA SER A 589 -23.78 50.86 19.89
C SER A 589 -23.10 52.14 20.49
N PRO A 590 -21.75 52.22 20.67
CA PRO A 590 -20.77 52.20 19.56
C PRO A 590 -19.38 51.52 19.83
N SER A 591 -18.68 51.27 18.71
CA SER A 591 -17.32 50.75 18.45
C SER A 591 -16.17 51.73 18.83
N PRO A 592 -14.85 51.46 18.61
CA PRO A 592 -14.08 50.20 18.45
C PRO A 592 -12.79 50.11 19.34
N SER A 593 -12.23 48.92 19.54
CA SER A 593 -10.82 48.73 19.97
C SER A 593 -10.24 47.41 19.40
N PRO A 594 -8.94 47.35 19.06
CA PRO A 594 -8.39 46.34 18.16
C PRO A 594 -8.20 45.00 18.87
N SER A 595 -8.86 43.95 18.39
CA SER A 595 -8.60 42.58 18.82
C SER A 595 -7.38 42.02 18.08
N THR A 596 -6.30 41.83 18.84
CA THR A 596 -5.19 40.95 18.48
C THR A 596 -5.72 39.57 18.13
N SER A 597 -5.44 39.12 16.91
CA SER A 597 -5.65 37.76 16.43
C SER A 597 -4.98 36.75 17.37
N GLY A 598 -5.78 35.96 18.07
CA GLY A 598 -5.32 34.77 18.77
C GLY A 598 -4.85 33.73 17.75
N ILE A 599 -3.53 33.62 17.59
CA ILE A 599 -2.92 32.54 16.83
C ILE A 599 -3.09 31.26 17.64
N ASN A 600 -3.76 30.27 17.05
CA ASN A 600 -3.99 28.96 17.64
C ASN A 600 -2.64 28.29 18.01
N SER A 601 -2.41 28.04 19.29
CA SER A 601 -1.19 27.41 19.80
C SER A 601 -0.96 25.99 19.28
N ASN A 602 -2.02 25.33 18.81
CA ASN A 602 -1.94 23.96 18.27
C ASN A 602 -1.30 23.92 16.87
N THR A 603 -1.40 24.99 16.07
CA THR A 603 -0.86 25.03 14.71
C THR A 603 0.66 25.22 14.71
N ILE A 604 1.20 26.04 15.62
CA ILE A 604 2.65 26.25 15.78
C ILE A 604 3.34 25.01 16.39
N ALA A 605 2.65 24.26 17.25
CA ALA A 605 3.19 23.05 17.86
C ALA A 605 3.33 21.90 16.84
N ALA A 606 2.36 21.76 15.93
CA ALA A 606 2.41 20.78 14.84
C ALA A 606 3.57 21.04 13.87
N ASP A 607 3.78 22.31 13.46
CA ASP A 607 4.85 22.71 12.51
C ASP A 607 6.28 22.50 13.05
N MET A 608 6.49 22.57 14.37
CA MET A 608 7.82 22.42 14.98
C MET A 608 8.13 20.99 15.45
N SER A 609 7.12 20.12 15.55
CA SER A 609 7.30 18.68 15.79
C SER A 609 7.97 18.02 14.57
N THR A 610 7.55 18.41 13.36
CA THR A 610 8.08 17.97 12.08
C THR A 610 9.56 18.34 11.90
N ALA A 611 10.01 19.52 12.34
CA ALA A 611 11.41 19.93 12.19
C ALA A 611 12.39 19.10 13.02
N THR A 612 12.01 18.74 14.26
CA THR A 612 12.82 17.92 15.16
C THR A 612 12.87 16.47 14.66
N GLU A 613 11.73 15.97 14.19
CA GLU A 613 11.59 14.66 13.55
C GLU A 613 12.44 14.54 12.27
N ILE A 614 12.36 15.53 11.36
CA ILE A 614 13.15 15.58 10.12
C ILE A 614 14.65 15.57 10.42
N GLN A 615 15.08 16.31 11.45
CA GLN A 615 16.48 16.31 11.89
C GLN A 615 16.92 14.94 12.41
N LEU A 616 16.10 14.28 13.24
CA LEU A 616 16.38 12.94 13.74
C LEU A 616 16.49 11.93 12.59
N ARG A 617 15.53 11.93 11.67
CA ARG A 617 15.53 11.07 10.47
C ARG A 617 16.79 11.24 9.64
N SER A 618 17.16 12.49 9.36
CA SER A 618 18.36 12.80 8.58
C SER A 618 19.62 12.28 9.26
N ARG A 619 19.70 12.40 10.59
CA ARG A 619 20.86 11.92 11.37
C ARG A 619 20.96 10.40 11.41
N ILE A 620 19.84 9.70 11.63
CA ILE A 620 19.82 8.23 11.61
C ILE A 620 20.16 7.72 10.20
N SER A 621 19.57 8.30 9.15
CA SER A 621 19.86 7.91 7.76
C SER A 621 21.36 8.07 7.44
N MET A 622 21.93 9.23 7.80
CA MET A 622 23.35 9.51 7.59
C MET A 622 24.26 8.55 8.37
N PHE A 623 23.88 8.18 9.60
CA PHE A 623 24.60 7.18 10.38
C PHE A 623 24.58 5.82 9.67
N VAL A 624 23.41 5.34 9.25
CA VAL A 624 23.24 4.03 8.58
C VAL A 624 24.04 3.96 7.28
N GLU A 625 23.99 5.00 6.43
CA GLU A 625 24.78 5.06 5.20
C GLU A 625 26.29 5.01 5.47
N LYS A 626 26.77 5.80 6.44
CA LYS A 626 28.19 5.82 6.83
C LYS A 626 28.59 4.50 7.48
N PHE A 627 27.73 3.88 8.28
CA PHE A 627 27.94 2.56 8.87
C PHE A 627 28.20 1.53 7.77
N VAL A 628 27.29 1.41 6.80
CA VAL A 628 27.41 0.45 5.69
C VAL A 628 28.69 0.70 4.88
N SER A 629 28.94 1.94 4.48
CA SER A 629 30.13 2.31 3.71
C SER A 629 31.44 1.98 4.46
N ASN A 630 31.51 2.29 5.77
CA ASN A 630 32.71 2.02 6.56
C ASN A 630 32.88 0.52 6.83
N PHE A 631 31.79 -0.22 7.05
CA PHE A 631 31.79 -1.66 7.24
C PHE A 631 32.28 -2.41 5.99
N ASP A 632 31.84 -1.98 4.80
CA ASP A 632 32.29 -2.54 3.52
C ASP A 632 33.78 -2.30 3.29
N ARG A 633 34.25 -1.09 3.61
CA ARG A 633 35.67 -0.70 3.50
C ARG A 633 36.56 -1.30 4.58
N GLY A 634 35.99 -2.01 5.56
CA GLY A 634 36.71 -2.56 6.71
C GLY A 634 37.25 -1.51 7.69
N LYS A 635 36.71 -0.30 7.67
CA LYS A 635 37.12 0.84 8.51
C LYS A 635 36.25 0.93 9.76
N MET A 636 36.24 -0.11 10.59
CA MET A 636 35.34 -0.20 11.76
C MET A 636 35.58 0.91 12.79
N ASN A 637 36.84 1.34 12.94
CA ASN A 637 37.23 2.47 13.79
C ASN A 637 36.60 3.82 13.38
N MET A 638 36.08 3.92 12.15
CA MET A 638 35.38 5.11 11.66
C MET A 638 33.88 5.08 11.93
N ILE A 639 33.33 3.99 12.47
CA ILE A 639 31.90 3.87 12.79
C ILE A 639 31.60 4.54 14.13
N GLU A 640 32.44 4.34 15.14
CA GLU A 640 32.27 4.91 16.49
C GLU A 640 32.10 6.44 16.48
N PRO A 641 32.94 7.24 15.78
CA PRO A 641 32.79 8.69 15.81
C PRO A 641 31.48 9.17 15.17
N VAL A 642 30.92 8.40 14.24
CA VAL A 642 29.63 8.71 13.60
C VAL A 642 28.47 8.37 14.53
N TRP A 643 28.58 7.29 15.30
CA TRP A 643 27.62 6.94 16.36
C TRP A 643 27.59 8.02 17.46
N GLU A 644 28.75 8.47 17.92
CA GLU A 644 28.86 9.54 18.91
C GLU A 644 28.27 10.88 18.41
N ASP A 645 28.45 11.22 17.12
CA ASP A 645 27.81 12.39 16.50
C ASP A 645 26.28 12.28 16.48
N LEU A 646 25.75 11.07 16.22
CA LEU A 646 24.33 10.78 16.29
C LEU A 646 23.81 10.97 17.72
N LEU A 647 24.46 10.37 18.73
CA LEU A 647 24.05 10.49 20.13
C LEU A 647 24.04 11.94 20.61
N LYS A 648 25.08 12.72 20.31
CA LYS A 648 25.12 14.16 20.63
C LYS A 648 23.99 14.93 19.96
N SER A 649 23.67 14.58 18.71
CA SER A 649 22.53 15.17 18.01
C SER A 649 21.21 14.85 18.71
N VAL A 650 21.03 13.60 19.15
CA VAL A 650 19.85 13.17 19.91
C VAL A 650 19.74 13.90 21.25
N GLU A 651 20.83 14.03 22.01
CA GLU A 651 20.83 14.76 23.28
C GLU A 651 20.39 16.23 23.10
N VAL A 652 20.85 16.88 22.03
CA VAL A 652 20.42 18.24 21.68
C VAL A 652 18.93 18.29 21.33
N LEU A 653 18.41 17.28 20.62
CA LEU A 653 17.00 17.18 20.29
C LEU A 653 16.14 16.91 21.54
N GLU A 654 16.59 16.06 22.45
CA GLU A 654 15.94 15.82 23.75
C GLU A 654 15.95 17.07 24.64
N ALA A 655 17.07 17.79 24.71
CA ALA A 655 17.15 19.03 25.49
C ALA A 655 16.16 20.08 24.98
N LYS A 656 16.02 20.17 23.64
CA LYS A 656 15.02 21.03 22.98
C LYS A 656 13.58 20.59 23.21
N SER A 657 13.32 19.29 23.41
CA SER A 657 11.99 18.77 23.70
C SER A 657 11.62 18.90 25.18
N ARG A 658 12.57 18.63 26.09
CA ARG A 658 12.40 18.79 27.55
C ARG A 658 12.27 20.25 27.97
N GLY A 659 13.04 21.17 27.37
CA GLY A 659 12.91 22.62 27.61
C GLY A 659 11.55 23.21 27.23
N ARG A 660 10.74 22.50 26.43
CA ARG A 660 9.36 22.89 26.09
C ARG A 660 8.32 22.34 27.06
N ARG A 661 8.56 21.17 27.70
CA ARG A 661 7.69 20.66 28.78
C ARG A 661 7.66 21.62 29.96
N THR A 662 8.77 22.30 30.24
CA THR A 662 8.83 23.39 31.23
C THR A 662 8.16 24.68 30.76
N LEU A 663 8.14 24.98 29.45
CA LEU A 663 7.53 26.21 28.93
C LEU A 663 5.98 26.16 28.87
N VAL A 664 5.40 24.97 28.75
CA VAL A 664 3.94 24.75 28.90
C VAL A 664 3.53 24.81 30.38
N ALA A 665 4.39 24.34 31.29
CA ALA A 665 4.20 24.53 32.73
C ALA A 665 4.36 26.01 33.15
N TYR A 666 5.28 26.77 32.55
CA TYR A 666 5.51 28.19 32.91
C TYR A 666 4.44 29.18 32.40
N LYS A 667 3.43 28.72 31.65
CA LYS A 667 2.23 29.52 31.31
C LYS A 667 1.00 29.15 32.15
N ARG A 668 1.12 28.24 33.12
CA ARG A 668 0.10 27.92 34.11
C ARG A 668 0.78 27.64 35.47
N GLY A 669 1.13 28.72 36.17
CA GLY A 669 1.39 28.73 37.63
C GLY A 669 2.64 28.00 38.07
#